data_AF-A0A3A5AHR1-F1
#
_entry.id   AF-A0A3A5AHR1-F1
#
_cell.length_a   1.000
_cell.length_b   1.000
_cell.length_c   1.000
_cell.angle_alpha   90.00
_cell.angle_beta   90.00
_cell.angle_gamma   90.00
#
_symmetry.space_group_name_H-M   'P 1'
#
loop_
_entity.id
_entity.type
_entity.pdbx_description
1 polymer ?
#
loop_
_entity_poly.entity_id
_entity_poly.type
_entity_poly.pdbx_seq_one_letter_code
_entity_poly.pdbx_strand_id
1 'polypeptide(L)'
;MELWVGALNLGFLYAFMTIGIFITFRVFDFPDITVDGSFTTGAAATAVLITSGIHPIPAVAAGFFLAAAAGLITALIHTRLNVNGLLAGILVMTGLYSVNLHVMGRSNIPLLNQTTFFTHLESLNPGLHSEIWTGLCLAIVMTVFWILVSLFFKTDLGITMRVTGNNPTMAGANGVNVNLMKMLGIALANGLVGVSGALVAQYQGFADIGMGIGTVVIGLASVIIGEALLKRRSIYLKILSVFIGSVIFRFMIAFALFVGMNPIDMKLLTALFVLLTLMASKSVSVKKNIQVLFAPLGRKSRGGKRVVAGAGAALVILLAGFVGIRLAGQGAVDTSKMPRIGLVQLADNGLLNITRDSFVEEMKRIGYEDGRNCRILLENANGDLAAVSSILDKFTMENVDIIVPVSTACTQTAVNRIKDRPIVFATVANPFIIGAGKSEIDHLPNVTGVYGWVPMNEVLAMVKKIMPGKIKVGSIWDQAQSNSVFNVENLRRAAEADGEVTFAGNNITNSSEVYQAALGLVNKGIDAFVLSPDNIVYSAFESVVKAAKPKKIPIAVSDVERLADGALLAYGYDYTISGIQAANLVDRILKGEDPAKIPFERYKRVTIGINMRVAEELGFEIPDDVMAKATCMIDKDGSRVTRESKKGDEIPQPAASLSGKEERRLALFTFGDDIVTMQIVDGVMEEFRESGILEKYRVRVDRMSAHNEFSLAQSIVQEIVRRRYDYIITLTTPALQAVATVNKKIPHVFGAVTDPYRTGIGRSAEDHLPNVTGLATLEPVEATVKAMRELFPRAKRIGMVWNPGEACSEACTYKAREAAQQQGFELVESTVTGTGEVLDAVKALISKGIDIFYTSGDNTVIAALESVAEVLKNSRIPYLTNIPAHVEQGAFLSIGADYYEVGRETARHTRLVIEGRDPKGIPIKEFVPETMAINLKLAEQYGIQVNEGFLSRAERVIR
;
A
#
# COMPACT_ATOMS: atom_id res chain seq x y z
N MET A 1 -2.10 -19.92 -18.40
CA MET A 1 -3.49 -20.32 -18.72
C MET A 1 -4.47 -19.87 -17.64
N GLU A 2 -4.13 -19.99 -16.36
CA GLU A 2 -5.02 -19.70 -15.23
C GLU A 2 -5.59 -18.28 -15.21
N LEU A 3 -4.79 -17.24 -15.51
CA LEU A 3 -5.26 -15.85 -15.58
C LEU A 3 -6.45 -15.68 -16.55
N TRP A 4 -6.38 -16.31 -17.72
CA TRP A 4 -7.40 -16.18 -18.76
C TRP A 4 -8.67 -16.95 -18.40
N VAL A 5 -8.53 -18.13 -17.77
CA VAL A 5 -9.67 -18.92 -17.30
C VAL A 5 -10.35 -18.22 -16.12
N GLY A 6 -9.59 -17.69 -15.17
CA GLY A 6 -10.12 -16.89 -14.05
C GLY A 6 -10.83 -15.62 -14.53
N ALA A 7 -10.31 -14.94 -15.57
CA ALA A 7 -10.97 -13.80 -16.18
C ALA A 7 -12.32 -14.17 -16.82
N LEU A 8 -12.40 -15.33 -17.47
CA LEU A 8 -13.65 -15.86 -18.02
C LEU A 8 -14.66 -16.18 -16.91
N ASN A 9 -14.22 -16.85 -15.85
CA ASN A 9 -15.03 -17.21 -14.69
C ASN A 9 -15.62 -15.96 -14.02
N LEU A 10 -14.77 -14.98 -13.69
CA LEU A 10 -15.21 -13.68 -13.19
C LEU A 10 -16.14 -12.97 -14.19
N GLY A 11 -15.86 -13.06 -15.49
CA GLY A 11 -16.73 -12.52 -16.55
C GLY A 11 -18.16 -13.03 -16.47
N PHE A 12 -18.35 -14.32 -16.21
CA PHE A 12 -19.66 -14.93 -15.99
C PHE A 12 -20.30 -14.49 -14.68
N LEU A 13 -19.55 -14.44 -13.58
CA LEU A 13 -20.10 -14.02 -12.28
C LEU A 13 -20.58 -12.56 -12.29
N TYR A 14 -19.84 -11.66 -12.95
CA TYR A 14 -20.21 -10.26 -13.10
C TYR A 14 -21.31 -10.02 -14.16
N ALA A 15 -21.66 -11.02 -14.98
CA ALA A 15 -22.71 -10.89 -15.98
C ALA A 15 -24.11 -10.69 -15.34
N PHE A 16 -24.36 -11.29 -14.17
CA PHE A 16 -25.61 -11.07 -13.41
C PHE A 16 -25.79 -9.60 -13.03
N MET A 17 -24.75 -8.99 -12.46
CA MET A 17 -24.71 -7.56 -12.14
C MET A 17 -24.88 -6.71 -13.39
N THR A 18 -24.19 -7.07 -14.47
CA THR A 18 -24.26 -6.32 -15.74
C THR A 18 -25.67 -6.34 -16.33
N ILE A 19 -26.41 -7.44 -16.20
CA ILE A 19 -27.83 -7.50 -16.58
C ILE A 19 -28.69 -6.62 -15.67
N GLY A 20 -28.46 -6.60 -14.35
CA GLY A 20 -29.15 -5.68 -13.44
C GLY A 20 -28.97 -4.22 -13.87
N ILE A 21 -27.72 -3.82 -14.16
CA ILE A 21 -27.40 -2.46 -14.64
C ILE A 21 -28.02 -2.19 -16.02
N PHE A 22 -28.08 -3.20 -16.92
CA PHE A 22 -28.80 -3.06 -18.18
C PHE A 22 -30.29 -2.76 -17.97
N ILE A 23 -30.93 -3.38 -16.98
CA ILE A 23 -32.34 -3.12 -16.67
C ILE A 23 -32.53 -1.67 -16.21
N THR A 24 -31.76 -1.20 -15.23
CA THR A 24 -31.92 0.17 -14.71
C THR A 24 -31.54 1.20 -15.75
N PHE A 25 -30.37 1.08 -16.38
CA PHE A 25 -29.82 2.07 -17.30
C PHE A 25 -30.47 2.04 -18.69
N ARG A 26 -30.66 0.87 -19.31
CA ARG A 26 -31.17 0.78 -20.69
C ARG A 26 -32.67 0.56 -20.79
N VAL A 27 -33.27 -0.16 -19.84
CA VAL A 27 -34.72 -0.42 -19.89
C VAL A 27 -35.49 0.73 -19.26
N PHE A 28 -35.06 1.25 -18.11
CA PHE A 28 -35.78 2.29 -17.37
C PHE A 28 -35.18 3.69 -17.41
N ASP A 29 -33.98 3.87 -18.00
CA ASP A 29 -33.23 5.13 -18.00
C ASP A 29 -33.08 5.74 -16.60
N PHE A 30 -32.76 4.87 -15.63
CA PHE A 30 -32.64 5.20 -14.23
C PHE A 30 -31.17 5.07 -13.79
N PRO A 31 -30.52 6.16 -13.33
CA PRO A 31 -29.12 6.15 -12.90
C PRO A 31 -29.00 5.55 -11.49
N ASP A 32 -29.10 4.22 -11.42
CA ASP A 32 -29.07 3.49 -10.15
C ASP A 32 -27.64 3.35 -9.61
N ILE A 33 -27.30 4.11 -8.56
CA ILE A 33 -26.04 3.95 -7.82
C ILE A 33 -26.21 2.99 -6.62
N THR A 34 -27.44 2.62 -6.24
CA THR A 34 -27.68 1.64 -5.15
C THR A 34 -27.03 0.29 -5.45
N VAL A 35 -26.79 0.00 -6.72
CA VAL A 35 -26.09 -1.17 -7.25
C VAL A 35 -24.78 -1.45 -6.51
N ASP A 36 -23.99 -0.41 -6.19
CA ASP A 36 -22.72 -0.56 -5.46
C ASP A 36 -22.94 -1.11 -4.04
N GLY A 37 -24.00 -0.64 -3.36
CA GLY A 37 -24.40 -1.15 -2.05
C GLY A 37 -25.03 -2.54 -2.13
N SER A 38 -25.93 -2.76 -3.09
CA SER A 38 -26.67 -4.02 -3.30
C SER A 38 -25.77 -5.20 -3.65
N PHE A 39 -24.69 -4.95 -4.40
CA PHE A 39 -23.67 -5.95 -4.68
C PHE A 39 -23.04 -6.46 -3.37
N THR A 40 -22.64 -5.51 -2.52
CA THR A 40 -22.10 -5.80 -1.19
C THR A 40 -23.14 -6.46 -0.28
N THR A 41 -24.41 -6.05 -0.33
CA THR A 41 -25.50 -6.66 0.45
C THR A 41 -25.68 -8.13 0.11
N GLY A 42 -25.62 -8.49 -1.18
CA GLY A 42 -25.67 -9.89 -1.62
C GLY A 42 -24.50 -10.71 -1.12
N ALA A 43 -23.29 -10.16 -1.19
CA ALA A 43 -22.07 -10.79 -0.66
C ALA A 43 -22.12 -10.98 0.86
N ALA A 44 -22.45 -9.90 1.60
CA ALA A 44 -22.57 -9.84 3.04
C ALA A 44 -23.56 -10.88 3.58
N ALA A 45 -24.80 -10.85 3.08
CA ALA A 45 -25.84 -11.78 3.52
C ALA A 45 -25.45 -13.24 3.25
N THR A 46 -24.90 -13.52 2.07
CA THR A 46 -24.49 -14.87 1.69
C THR A 46 -23.34 -15.36 2.57
N ALA A 47 -22.33 -14.52 2.81
CA ALA A 47 -21.19 -14.89 3.63
C ALA A 47 -21.59 -15.16 5.09
N VAL A 48 -22.44 -14.30 5.68
CA VAL A 48 -22.96 -14.51 7.05
C VAL A 48 -23.73 -15.82 7.16
N LEU A 49 -24.63 -16.11 6.21
CA LEU A 49 -25.42 -17.34 6.23
C LEU A 49 -24.55 -18.59 6.05
N ILE A 50 -23.58 -18.57 5.12
CA ILE A 50 -22.65 -19.68 4.92
C ILE A 50 -21.81 -19.92 6.18
N THR A 51 -21.27 -18.86 6.79
CA THR A 51 -20.49 -19.00 8.05
C THR A 51 -21.35 -19.48 9.22
N SER A 52 -22.66 -19.30 9.15
CA SER A 52 -23.63 -19.83 10.13
C SER A 52 -24.05 -21.28 9.84
N GLY A 53 -23.45 -21.93 8.84
CA GLY A 53 -23.70 -23.34 8.48
C GLY A 53 -24.88 -23.56 7.52
N ILE A 54 -25.43 -22.49 6.93
CA ILE A 54 -26.51 -22.59 5.94
C ILE A 54 -25.94 -22.93 4.57
N HIS A 55 -26.63 -23.82 3.85
CA HIS A 55 -26.21 -24.26 2.52
C HIS A 55 -26.06 -23.06 1.53
N PRO A 56 -25.08 -23.08 0.61
CA PRO A 56 -24.81 -21.96 -0.30
C PRO A 56 -26.00 -21.49 -1.16
N ILE A 57 -26.84 -22.41 -1.63
CA ILE A 57 -27.98 -22.09 -2.51
C ILE A 57 -29.01 -21.16 -1.83
N PRO A 58 -29.59 -21.52 -0.66
CA PRO A 58 -30.50 -20.62 0.05
C PRO A 58 -29.81 -19.34 0.53
N ALA A 59 -28.50 -19.36 0.80
CA ALA A 59 -27.74 -18.16 1.14
C ALA A 59 -27.70 -17.16 -0.03
N VAL A 60 -27.42 -17.62 -1.24
CA VAL A 60 -27.49 -16.77 -2.47
C VAL A 60 -28.90 -16.25 -2.70
N ALA A 61 -29.94 -17.06 -2.45
CA ALA A 61 -31.33 -16.63 -2.58
C ALA A 61 -31.68 -15.52 -1.58
N ALA A 62 -31.22 -15.62 -0.34
CA ALA A 62 -31.38 -14.54 0.65
C ALA A 62 -30.67 -13.25 0.20
N GLY A 63 -29.46 -13.38 -0.35
CA GLY A 63 -28.74 -12.25 -0.96
C GLY A 63 -29.54 -11.56 -2.08
N PHE A 64 -30.21 -12.33 -2.95
CA PHE A 64 -31.10 -11.78 -3.97
C PHE A 64 -32.24 -10.96 -3.38
N PHE A 65 -32.97 -11.49 -2.39
CA PHE A 65 -34.14 -10.81 -1.83
C PHE A 65 -33.77 -9.56 -1.02
N LEU A 66 -32.67 -9.58 -0.28
CA LEU A 66 -32.20 -8.43 0.48
C LEU A 66 -31.72 -7.29 -0.44
N ALA A 67 -30.96 -7.64 -1.49
CA ALA A 67 -30.56 -6.66 -2.49
C ALA A 67 -31.78 -6.12 -3.27
N ALA A 68 -32.76 -6.97 -3.61
CA ALA A 68 -34.00 -6.53 -4.26
C ALA A 68 -34.81 -5.58 -3.37
N ALA A 69 -34.84 -5.81 -2.05
CA ALA A 69 -35.47 -4.89 -1.10
C ALA A 69 -34.79 -3.51 -1.10
N ALA A 70 -33.46 -3.47 -1.19
CA ALA A 70 -32.74 -2.20 -1.31
C ALA A 70 -33.06 -1.44 -2.61
N GLY A 71 -33.16 -2.15 -3.73
CA GLY A 71 -33.65 -1.60 -4.99
C GLY A 71 -35.08 -1.08 -4.89
N LEU A 72 -35.97 -1.81 -4.21
CA LEU A 72 -37.35 -1.39 -3.98
C LEU A 72 -37.41 -0.10 -3.14
N ILE A 73 -36.60 0.01 -2.09
CA ILE A 73 -36.50 1.24 -1.27
C ILE A 73 -36.06 2.42 -2.13
N THR A 74 -35.04 2.23 -2.97
CA THR A 74 -34.55 3.26 -3.90
C THR A 74 -35.68 3.72 -4.84
N ALA A 75 -36.41 2.76 -5.41
CA ALA A 75 -37.51 3.05 -6.31
C ALA A 75 -38.70 3.71 -5.60
N LEU A 76 -38.98 3.36 -4.35
CA LEU A 76 -40.01 4.00 -3.53
C LEU A 76 -39.66 5.46 -3.23
N ILE A 77 -38.40 5.74 -2.85
CA ILE A 77 -37.93 7.11 -2.62
C ILE A 77 -38.11 7.95 -3.89
N HIS A 78 -37.74 7.40 -5.05
CA HIS A 78 -37.91 8.10 -6.31
C HIS A 78 -39.39 8.30 -6.69
N THR A 79 -40.21 7.26 -6.61
CA THR A 79 -41.59 7.28 -7.14
C THR A 79 -42.63 7.87 -6.20
N ARG A 80 -42.47 7.72 -4.88
CA ARG A 80 -43.41 8.21 -3.86
C ARG A 80 -42.96 9.54 -3.24
N LEU A 81 -41.68 9.69 -2.94
CA LEU A 81 -41.13 10.91 -2.33
C LEU A 81 -40.67 11.92 -3.37
N ASN A 82 -40.76 11.58 -4.66
CA ASN A 82 -40.44 12.45 -5.80
C ASN A 82 -39.01 13.02 -5.75
N VAL A 83 -38.08 12.25 -5.17
CA VAL A 83 -36.66 12.59 -5.11
C VAL A 83 -35.99 12.21 -6.43
N ASN A 84 -34.99 12.97 -6.87
CA ASN A 84 -34.20 12.64 -8.06
C ASN A 84 -33.60 11.22 -7.93
N GLY A 85 -33.66 10.43 -9.00
CA GLY A 85 -33.20 9.03 -8.99
C GLY A 85 -31.74 8.86 -8.55
N LEU A 86 -30.86 9.79 -8.93
CA LEU A 86 -29.46 9.79 -8.51
C LEU A 86 -29.32 10.01 -6.99
N LEU A 87 -30.05 10.99 -6.44
CA LEU A 87 -30.03 11.28 -5.01
C LEU A 87 -30.64 10.13 -4.19
N ALA A 88 -31.71 9.52 -4.70
CA ALA A 88 -32.30 8.32 -4.11
C ALA A 88 -31.28 7.17 -4.05
N GLY A 89 -30.53 6.97 -5.13
CA GLY A 89 -29.47 5.97 -5.21
C GLY A 89 -28.33 6.21 -4.22
N ILE A 90 -27.82 7.44 -4.16
CA ILE A 90 -26.74 7.82 -3.21
C ILE A 90 -27.19 7.63 -1.75
N LEU A 91 -28.44 8.01 -1.43
CA LEU A 91 -28.98 7.88 -0.08
C LEU A 91 -29.07 6.41 0.36
N VAL A 92 -29.60 5.53 -0.51
CA VAL A 92 -29.72 4.11 -0.18
C VAL A 92 -28.34 3.44 -0.16
N MET A 93 -27.44 3.73 -1.10
CA MET A 93 -26.07 3.23 -1.07
C MET A 93 -25.36 3.58 0.25
N THR A 94 -25.47 4.83 0.70
CA THR A 94 -24.87 5.31 1.96
C THR A 94 -25.47 4.58 3.16
N GLY A 95 -26.80 4.38 3.18
CA GLY A 95 -27.47 3.62 4.22
C GLY A 95 -27.06 2.14 4.22
N LEU A 96 -26.95 1.52 3.04
CA LEU A 96 -26.54 0.13 2.88
C LEU A 96 -25.13 -0.13 3.39
N TYR A 97 -24.21 0.83 3.30
CA TYR A 97 -22.88 0.70 3.92
C TYR A 97 -23.01 0.36 5.42
N SER A 98 -23.83 1.13 6.14
CA SER A 98 -24.06 0.88 7.57
C SER A 98 -24.83 -0.42 7.81
N VAL A 99 -25.88 -0.69 7.02
CA VAL A 99 -26.69 -1.91 7.18
C VAL A 99 -25.86 -3.16 6.92
N ASN A 100 -25.06 -3.19 5.86
CA ASN A 100 -24.20 -4.32 5.52
C ASN A 100 -23.17 -4.55 6.62
N LEU A 101 -22.57 -3.49 7.18
CA LEU A 101 -21.63 -3.61 8.29
C LEU A 101 -22.31 -4.21 9.55
N HIS A 102 -23.56 -3.83 9.84
CA HIS A 102 -24.33 -4.42 10.95
C HIS A 102 -24.69 -5.89 10.68
N VAL A 103 -25.08 -6.23 9.44
CA VAL A 103 -25.39 -7.61 9.05
C VAL A 103 -24.15 -8.48 9.16
N MET A 104 -22.99 -7.98 8.72
CA MET A 104 -21.72 -8.71 8.76
C MET A 104 -21.11 -8.76 10.16
N GLY A 105 -21.39 -7.77 11.02
CA GLY A 105 -20.77 -7.58 12.33
C GLY A 105 -19.28 -7.20 12.28
N ARG A 106 -18.66 -7.17 11.10
CA ARG A 106 -17.25 -6.83 10.81
C ARG A 106 -17.08 -6.46 9.33
N SER A 107 -16.00 -5.77 8.99
CA SER A 107 -15.75 -5.26 7.62
C SER A 107 -15.46 -6.35 6.58
N ASN A 108 -14.93 -7.49 7.01
CA ASN A 108 -14.59 -8.62 6.12
C ASN A 108 -14.96 -9.97 6.75
N ILE A 109 -15.57 -10.86 5.95
CA ILE A 109 -15.94 -12.22 6.33
C ILE A 109 -15.21 -13.22 5.41
N PRO A 110 -14.21 -13.97 5.90
CA PRO A 110 -13.57 -15.02 5.12
C PRO A 110 -14.48 -16.24 4.94
N LEU A 111 -14.44 -16.83 3.76
CA LEU A 111 -15.12 -18.06 3.34
C LEU A 111 -14.14 -19.19 2.95
N LEU A 112 -12.83 -18.98 3.12
CA LEU A 112 -11.77 -19.92 2.70
C LEU A 112 -11.90 -21.33 3.29
N ASN A 113 -12.45 -21.47 4.51
CA ASN A 113 -12.62 -22.76 5.20
C ASN A 113 -14.07 -23.26 5.18
N GLN A 114 -14.94 -22.66 4.35
CA GLN A 114 -16.35 -22.99 4.29
C GLN A 114 -16.70 -23.73 3.00
N THR A 115 -17.74 -24.56 3.05
CA THR A 115 -18.27 -25.20 1.84
C THR A 115 -19.04 -24.16 1.03
N THR A 116 -18.51 -23.80 -0.15
CA THR A 116 -19.13 -22.83 -1.05
C THR A 116 -19.84 -23.53 -2.21
N PHE A 117 -20.58 -22.77 -3.01
CA PHE A 117 -21.13 -23.27 -4.27
C PHE A 117 -20.06 -23.89 -5.18
N PHE A 118 -18.85 -23.31 -5.22
CA PHE A 118 -17.75 -23.82 -6.03
C PHE A 118 -17.15 -25.11 -5.47
N THR A 119 -17.10 -25.26 -4.15
CA THR A 119 -16.70 -26.52 -3.51
C THR A 119 -17.63 -27.68 -3.88
N HIS A 120 -18.94 -27.41 -4.01
CA HIS A 120 -19.92 -28.41 -4.47
C HIS A 120 -19.82 -28.70 -5.97
N LEU A 121 -19.43 -27.71 -6.79
CA LEU A 121 -19.15 -27.97 -8.20
C LEU A 121 -17.90 -28.83 -8.37
N GLU A 122 -16.88 -28.59 -7.55
CA GLU A 122 -15.63 -29.33 -7.58
C GLU A 122 -15.80 -30.79 -7.15
N SER A 123 -16.72 -31.10 -6.23
CA SER A 123 -17.01 -32.49 -5.85
C SER A 123 -17.66 -33.33 -6.97
N LEU A 124 -18.28 -32.67 -7.95
CA LEU A 124 -18.87 -33.30 -9.15
C LEU A 124 -17.90 -33.37 -10.34
N ASN A 125 -16.64 -32.96 -10.14
CA ASN A 125 -15.67 -32.83 -11.22
C ASN A 125 -15.24 -34.21 -11.75
N PRO A 126 -15.37 -34.48 -13.07
CA PRO A 126 -14.98 -35.75 -13.69
C PRO A 126 -13.46 -35.93 -13.85
N GLY A 127 -12.63 -35.14 -13.16
CA GLY A 127 -11.16 -35.20 -13.19
C GLY A 127 -10.48 -34.13 -14.06
N LEU A 128 -11.18 -33.05 -14.42
CA LEU A 128 -10.62 -31.92 -15.15
C LEU A 128 -9.93 -30.92 -14.18
N HIS A 129 -9.08 -30.04 -14.70
CA HIS A 129 -8.54 -28.92 -13.91
C HIS A 129 -9.69 -28.07 -13.33
N SER A 130 -9.63 -27.79 -12.02
CA SER A 130 -10.71 -27.17 -11.23
C SER A 130 -11.27 -25.90 -11.89
N GLU A 131 -10.41 -24.96 -12.29
CA GLU A 131 -10.82 -23.71 -12.93
C GLU A 131 -11.52 -23.90 -14.29
N ILE A 132 -11.10 -24.90 -15.08
CA ILE A 132 -11.71 -25.20 -16.38
C ILE A 132 -13.09 -25.83 -16.17
N TRP A 133 -13.20 -26.74 -15.19
CA TRP A 133 -14.47 -27.34 -14.83
C TRP A 133 -15.47 -26.30 -14.35
N THR A 134 -15.06 -25.42 -13.43
CA THR A 134 -15.87 -24.28 -12.98
C THR A 134 -16.32 -23.41 -14.16
N GLY A 135 -15.43 -23.12 -15.11
CA GLY A 135 -15.77 -22.34 -16.30
C GLY A 135 -16.80 -23.01 -17.20
N LEU A 136 -16.73 -24.32 -17.39
CA LEU A 136 -17.73 -25.08 -18.15
C LEU A 136 -19.10 -25.07 -17.45
N CYS A 137 -19.13 -25.32 -16.14
CA CYS A 137 -20.36 -25.26 -15.35
C CYS A 137 -21.00 -23.86 -15.41
N LEU A 138 -20.19 -22.80 -15.22
CA LEU A 138 -20.67 -21.43 -15.32
C LEU A 138 -21.17 -21.12 -16.73
N ALA A 139 -20.51 -21.57 -17.79
CA ALA A 139 -20.97 -21.35 -19.16
C ALA A 139 -22.38 -21.95 -19.41
N ILE A 140 -22.66 -23.14 -18.87
CA ILE A 140 -23.99 -23.77 -18.94
C ILE A 140 -25.02 -22.93 -18.17
N VAL A 141 -24.71 -22.58 -16.92
CA VAL A 141 -25.57 -21.74 -16.07
C VAL A 141 -25.88 -20.40 -16.75
N MET A 142 -24.86 -19.75 -17.32
CA MET A 142 -25.02 -18.48 -18.02
C MET A 142 -25.86 -18.63 -19.29
N THR A 143 -25.72 -19.73 -20.02
CA THR A 143 -26.52 -20.00 -21.22
C THR A 143 -28.00 -20.15 -20.87
N VAL A 144 -28.31 -20.91 -19.81
CA VAL A 144 -29.67 -21.07 -19.29
C VAL A 144 -30.21 -19.72 -18.80
N PHE A 145 -29.43 -18.99 -18.02
CA PHE A 145 -29.81 -17.67 -17.51
C PHE A 145 -30.09 -16.68 -18.65
N TRP A 146 -29.25 -16.64 -19.69
CA TRP A 146 -29.46 -15.82 -20.89
C TRP A 146 -30.79 -16.13 -21.58
N ILE A 147 -31.12 -17.42 -21.75
CA ILE A 147 -32.39 -17.86 -22.34
C ILE A 147 -33.57 -17.41 -21.47
N LEU A 148 -33.50 -17.64 -20.16
CA LEU A 148 -34.57 -17.27 -19.21
C LEU A 148 -34.85 -15.77 -19.19
N VAL A 149 -33.81 -14.93 -19.07
CA VAL A 149 -33.97 -13.47 -19.10
C VAL A 149 -34.53 -13.01 -20.44
N SER A 150 -34.11 -13.63 -21.55
CA SER A 150 -34.62 -13.29 -22.87
C SER A 150 -36.09 -13.67 -23.07
N LEU A 151 -36.52 -14.80 -22.51
CA LEU A 151 -37.93 -15.21 -22.49
C LEU A 151 -38.75 -14.29 -21.58
N PHE A 152 -38.22 -13.92 -20.42
CA PHE A 152 -38.86 -12.97 -19.51
C PHE A 152 -39.20 -11.64 -20.21
N PHE A 153 -38.25 -11.06 -20.95
CA PHE A 153 -38.52 -9.81 -21.69
C PHE A 153 -39.51 -9.92 -22.85
N LYS A 154 -39.90 -11.14 -23.23
CA LYS A 154 -40.97 -11.40 -24.19
C LYS A 154 -42.35 -11.60 -23.57
N THR A 155 -42.43 -11.84 -22.26
CA THR A 155 -43.72 -11.93 -21.56
C THR A 155 -44.44 -10.59 -21.56
N ASP A 156 -45.74 -10.58 -21.27
CA ASP A 156 -46.54 -9.34 -21.17
C ASP A 156 -45.94 -8.37 -20.14
N LEU A 157 -45.48 -8.90 -19.00
CA LEU A 157 -44.78 -8.11 -17.98
C LEU A 157 -43.47 -7.51 -18.52
N GLY A 158 -42.65 -8.31 -19.20
CA GLY A 158 -41.38 -7.85 -19.76
C GLY A 158 -41.54 -6.86 -20.92
N ILE A 159 -42.59 -6.99 -21.74
CA ILE A 159 -42.95 -6.00 -22.75
C ILE A 159 -43.41 -4.71 -22.06
N THR A 160 -44.25 -4.82 -21.04
CA THR A 160 -44.75 -3.69 -20.25
C THR A 160 -43.61 -2.91 -19.62
N MET A 161 -42.63 -3.57 -18.99
CA MET A 161 -41.43 -2.92 -18.44
C MET A 161 -40.66 -2.12 -19.50
N ARG A 162 -40.45 -2.70 -20.69
CA ARG A 162 -39.76 -2.03 -21.80
C ARG A 162 -40.55 -0.84 -22.34
N VAL A 163 -41.86 -0.95 -22.40
CA VAL A 163 -42.74 0.14 -22.84
C VAL A 163 -42.73 1.28 -21.81
N THR A 164 -42.79 0.95 -20.51
CA THR A 164 -42.74 1.92 -19.41
C THR A 164 -41.49 2.79 -19.46
N GLY A 165 -40.31 2.21 -19.69
CA GLY A 165 -39.09 3.01 -19.75
C GLY A 165 -38.85 3.72 -21.08
N ASN A 166 -39.28 3.16 -22.22
CA ASN A 166 -39.17 3.85 -23.51
C ASN A 166 -40.13 5.03 -23.65
N ASN A 167 -41.38 4.90 -23.16
CA ASN A 167 -42.38 5.95 -23.22
C ASN A 167 -43.39 5.82 -22.05
N PRO A 168 -43.07 6.42 -20.88
CA PRO A 168 -43.91 6.30 -19.70
C PRO A 168 -45.30 6.94 -19.90
N THR A 169 -45.41 8.00 -20.70
CA THR A 169 -46.68 8.68 -21.00
C THR A 169 -47.61 7.77 -21.78
N MET A 170 -47.10 7.08 -22.81
CA MET A 170 -47.87 6.12 -23.60
C MET A 170 -48.25 4.90 -22.75
N ALA A 171 -47.33 4.39 -21.92
CA ALA A 171 -47.62 3.29 -21.01
C ALA A 171 -48.79 3.63 -20.06
N GLY A 172 -48.73 4.82 -19.44
CA GLY A 172 -49.79 5.31 -18.56
C GLY A 172 -51.14 5.47 -19.27
N ALA A 173 -51.13 5.98 -20.51
CA ALA A 173 -52.35 6.11 -21.33
C ALA A 173 -52.99 4.76 -21.69
N ASN A 174 -52.21 3.68 -21.70
CA ASN A 174 -52.69 2.31 -21.93
C ASN A 174 -52.99 1.55 -20.62
N GLY A 175 -53.16 2.25 -19.49
CA GLY A 175 -53.56 1.66 -18.20
C GLY A 175 -52.43 1.01 -17.41
N VAL A 176 -51.16 1.17 -17.81
CA VAL A 176 -50.01 0.62 -17.09
C VAL A 176 -49.63 1.53 -15.92
N ASN A 177 -49.51 0.97 -14.72
CA ASN A 177 -48.94 1.70 -13.58
C ASN A 177 -47.42 1.84 -13.72
N VAL A 178 -46.98 2.98 -14.27
CA VAL A 178 -45.57 3.33 -14.51
C VAL A 178 -44.73 3.22 -13.23
N ASN A 179 -45.25 3.69 -12.10
CA ASN A 179 -44.51 3.67 -10.83
C ASN A 179 -44.30 2.25 -10.32
N LEU A 180 -45.33 1.39 -10.41
CA LEU A 180 -45.21 -0.01 -10.05
C LEU A 180 -44.21 -0.75 -10.94
N MET A 181 -44.23 -0.49 -12.24
CA MET A 181 -43.28 -1.11 -13.17
C MET A 181 -41.83 -0.66 -12.90
N LYS A 182 -41.60 0.61 -12.59
CA LYS A 182 -40.28 1.11 -12.16
C LYS A 182 -39.83 0.44 -10.86
N MET A 183 -40.72 0.32 -9.86
CA MET A 183 -40.42 -0.35 -8.59
C MET A 183 -40.01 -1.82 -8.79
N LEU A 184 -40.77 -2.57 -9.57
CA LEU A 184 -40.46 -3.97 -9.87
C LEU A 184 -39.16 -4.11 -10.68
N GLY A 185 -38.93 -3.22 -11.65
CA GLY A 185 -37.74 -3.23 -12.48
C GLY A 185 -36.45 -2.97 -11.71
N ILE A 186 -36.44 -1.93 -10.87
CA ILE A 186 -35.27 -1.56 -10.05
C ILE A 186 -35.03 -2.61 -8.95
N ALA A 187 -36.08 -3.16 -8.34
CA ALA A 187 -35.95 -4.24 -7.36
C ALA A 187 -35.34 -5.50 -7.99
N LEU A 188 -35.85 -5.94 -9.15
CA LEU A 188 -35.29 -7.10 -9.87
C LEU A 188 -33.83 -6.87 -10.25
N ALA A 189 -33.49 -5.68 -10.72
CA ALA A 189 -32.13 -5.32 -11.09
C ALA A 189 -31.15 -5.45 -9.91
N ASN A 190 -31.50 -4.87 -8.76
CA ASN A 190 -30.66 -4.94 -7.56
C ASN A 190 -30.59 -6.37 -7.02
N GLY A 191 -31.65 -7.17 -7.13
CA GLY A 191 -31.61 -8.59 -6.79
C GLY A 191 -30.58 -9.37 -7.61
N LEU A 192 -30.54 -9.17 -8.94
CA LEU A 192 -29.54 -9.79 -9.82
C LEU A 192 -28.11 -9.34 -9.49
N VAL A 193 -27.94 -8.09 -9.11
CA VAL A 193 -26.66 -7.55 -8.64
C VAL A 193 -26.25 -8.21 -7.33
N GLY A 194 -27.18 -8.44 -6.40
CA GLY A 194 -26.94 -9.19 -5.17
C GLY A 194 -26.50 -10.64 -5.42
N VAL A 195 -27.09 -11.33 -6.41
CA VAL A 195 -26.64 -12.67 -6.81
C VAL A 195 -25.19 -12.64 -7.32
N SER A 196 -24.84 -11.61 -8.10
CA SER A 196 -23.46 -11.42 -8.56
C SER A 196 -22.49 -11.27 -7.38
N GLY A 197 -22.79 -10.39 -6.43
CA GLY A 197 -21.97 -10.22 -5.22
C GLY A 197 -21.85 -11.48 -4.38
N ALA A 198 -22.95 -12.21 -4.21
CA ALA A 198 -23.01 -13.48 -3.49
C ALA A 198 -22.10 -14.56 -4.11
N LEU A 199 -22.09 -14.67 -5.44
CA LEU A 199 -21.26 -15.65 -6.15
C LEU A 199 -19.80 -15.20 -6.23
N VAL A 200 -19.54 -13.90 -6.40
CA VAL A 200 -18.17 -13.36 -6.40
C VAL A 200 -17.51 -13.55 -5.03
N ALA A 201 -18.22 -13.31 -3.93
CA ALA A 201 -17.69 -13.53 -2.58
C ALA A 201 -17.30 -14.99 -2.34
N GLN A 202 -18.13 -15.93 -2.82
CA GLN A 202 -17.84 -17.36 -2.74
C GLN A 202 -16.67 -17.78 -3.63
N TYR A 203 -16.50 -17.16 -4.81
CA TYR A 203 -15.40 -17.45 -5.72
C TYR A 203 -14.07 -16.89 -5.20
N GLN A 204 -14.08 -15.67 -4.65
CA GLN A 204 -12.89 -15.03 -4.08
C GLN A 204 -12.54 -15.54 -2.68
N GLY A 205 -13.49 -16.20 -2.01
CA GLY A 205 -13.30 -16.78 -0.69
C GLY A 205 -13.43 -15.77 0.46
N PHE A 206 -14.03 -14.60 0.24
CA PHE A 206 -14.35 -13.62 1.29
C PHE A 206 -15.42 -12.63 0.82
N ALA A 207 -16.08 -11.95 1.77
CA ALA A 207 -16.95 -10.81 1.51
C ALA A 207 -16.45 -9.59 2.28
N ASP A 208 -16.23 -8.48 1.57
CA ASP A 208 -15.70 -7.22 2.12
C ASP A 208 -16.68 -6.06 1.92
N ILE A 209 -16.71 -5.12 2.87
CA ILE A 209 -17.63 -3.97 2.84
C ILE A 209 -17.40 -3.02 1.66
N GLY A 210 -16.17 -2.96 1.13
CA GLY A 210 -15.78 -2.13 -0.01
C GLY A 210 -15.89 -2.82 -1.36
N MET A 211 -16.21 -4.11 -1.43
CA MET A 211 -16.15 -4.89 -2.68
C MET A 211 -17.13 -4.45 -3.77
N GLY A 212 -18.21 -3.75 -3.39
CA GLY A 212 -19.20 -3.21 -4.32
C GLY A 212 -18.88 -1.82 -4.89
N ILE A 213 -17.85 -1.14 -4.37
CA ILE A 213 -17.51 0.23 -4.80
C ILE A 213 -17.06 0.23 -6.27
N GLY A 214 -17.75 1.01 -7.10
CA GLY A 214 -17.45 1.13 -8.52
C GLY A 214 -18.02 0.02 -9.41
N THR A 215 -18.85 -0.88 -8.86
CA THR A 215 -19.50 -1.94 -9.64
C THR A 215 -20.47 -1.39 -10.68
N VAL A 216 -21.13 -0.25 -10.40
CA VAL A 216 -21.95 0.48 -11.37
C VAL A 216 -21.14 0.90 -12.60
N VAL A 217 -19.91 1.39 -12.40
CA VAL A 217 -19.02 1.83 -13.50
C VAL A 217 -18.59 0.64 -14.35
N ILE A 218 -18.20 -0.46 -13.69
CA ILE A 218 -17.79 -1.71 -14.35
C ILE A 218 -18.94 -2.28 -15.19
N GLY A 219 -20.15 -2.33 -14.64
CA GLY A 219 -21.29 -2.86 -15.38
C GLY A 219 -21.77 -1.94 -16.50
N LEU A 220 -21.76 -0.62 -16.32
CA LEU A 220 -22.06 0.32 -17.40
C LEU A 220 -21.07 0.16 -18.55
N ALA A 221 -19.77 0.09 -18.26
CA ALA A 221 -18.74 -0.16 -19.27
C ALA A 221 -19.00 -1.48 -20.01
N SER A 222 -19.30 -2.54 -19.28
CA SER A 222 -19.61 -3.86 -19.84
C SER A 222 -20.84 -3.81 -20.77
N VAL A 223 -21.93 -3.13 -20.37
CA VAL A 223 -23.11 -2.92 -21.22
C VAL A 223 -22.73 -2.18 -22.51
N ILE A 224 -21.96 -1.08 -22.40
CA ILE A 224 -21.59 -0.24 -23.55
C ILE A 224 -20.68 -1.02 -24.51
N ILE A 225 -19.68 -1.76 -24.00
CA ILE A 225 -18.79 -2.61 -24.79
C ILE A 225 -19.61 -3.66 -25.56
N GLY A 226 -20.53 -4.33 -24.87
CA GLY A 226 -21.41 -5.33 -25.47
C GLY A 226 -22.22 -4.79 -26.65
N GLU A 227 -22.92 -3.68 -26.43
CA GLU A 227 -23.75 -3.03 -27.45
C GLU A 227 -22.93 -2.50 -28.64
N ALA A 228 -21.69 -2.06 -28.40
CA ALA A 228 -20.80 -1.60 -29.46
C ALA A 228 -20.45 -2.74 -30.45
N LEU A 229 -20.30 -3.97 -29.95
CA LEU A 229 -19.93 -5.15 -30.73
C LEU A 229 -21.12 -5.76 -31.49
N LEU A 230 -22.27 -5.92 -30.81
CA LEU A 230 -23.46 -6.57 -31.37
C LEU A 230 -24.59 -5.57 -31.63
N LYS A 231 -24.49 -4.81 -32.73
CA LYS A 231 -25.56 -3.89 -33.15
C LYS A 231 -26.74 -4.65 -33.77
N ARG A 232 -27.89 -4.84 -33.08
CA ARG A 232 -29.13 -5.39 -33.72
C ARG A 232 -30.44 -5.25 -32.92
N ARG A 233 -31.56 -5.46 -33.65
CA ARG A 233 -32.98 -5.17 -33.31
C ARG A 233 -33.67 -6.18 -32.36
N SER A 234 -33.13 -7.39 -32.17
CA SER A 234 -33.78 -8.46 -31.38
C SER A 234 -33.36 -8.43 -29.90
N ILE A 235 -34.31 -8.70 -29.00
CA ILE A 235 -34.07 -8.70 -27.54
C ILE A 235 -33.06 -9.76 -27.09
N TYR A 236 -33.06 -10.95 -27.71
CA TYR A 236 -32.08 -12.01 -27.41
C TYR A 236 -30.65 -11.57 -27.65
N LEU A 237 -30.41 -10.87 -28.77
CA LEU A 237 -29.08 -10.37 -29.12
C LEU A 237 -28.66 -9.21 -28.23
N LYS A 238 -29.61 -8.36 -27.78
CA LYS A 238 -29.32 -7.30 -26.80
C LYS A 238 -28.85 -7.91 -25.49
N ILE A 239 -29.57 -8.89 -24.95
CA ILE A 239 -29.20 -9.53 -23.69
C ILE A 239 -27.87 -10.29 -23.85
N LEU A 240 -27.68 -11.03 -24.95
CA LEU A 240 -26.41 -11.71 -25.23
C LEU A 240 -25.22 -10.74 -25.28
N SER A 241 -25.43 -9.55 -25.85
CA SER A 241 -24.39 -8.53 -25.95
C SER A 241 -23.89 -8.08 -24.57
N VAL A 242 -24.77 -8.00 -23.58
CA VAL A 242 -24.43 -7.62 -22.21
C VAL A 242 -23.51 -8.66 -21.55
N PHE A 243 -23.78 -9.95 -21.77
CA PHE A 243 -22.95 -11.04 -21.26
C PHE A 243 -21.56 -11.02 -21.89
N ILE A 244 -21.50 -10.87 -23.21
CA ILE A 244 -20.24 -10.78 -23.95
C ILE A 244 -19.44 -9.56 -23.48
N GLY A 245 -20.12 -8.43 -23.24
CA GLY A 245 -19.51 -7.23 -22.68
C GLY A 245 -18.84 -7.45 -21.32
N SER A 246 -19.51 -8.15 -20.40
CA SER A 246 -18.96 -8.50 -19.07
C SER A 246 -17.68 -9.35 -19.18
N VAL A 247 -17.71 -10.37 -20.05
CA VAL A 247 -16.54 -11.25 -20.29
C VAL A 247 -15.39 -10.48 -20.92
N ILE A 248 -15.65 -9.64 -21.92
CA ILE A 248 -14.61 -8.85 -22.59
C ILE A 248 -13.98 -7.85 -21.61
N PHE A 249 -14.79 -7.20 -20.78
CA PHE A 249 -14.27 -6.26 -19.79
C PHE A 249 -13.30 -6.96 -18.82
N ARG A 250 -13.61 -8.18 -18.37
CA ARG A 250 -12.70 -8.97 -17.52
C ARG A 250 -11.44 -9.42 -18.26
N PHE A 251 -11.53 -9.75 -19.55
CA PHE A 251 -10.34 -10.01 -20.36
C PHE A 251 -9.46 -8.77 -20.55
N MET A 252 -10.03 -7.57 -20.63
CA MET A 252 -9.25 -6.33 -20.69
C MET A 252 -8.45 -6.11 -19.40
N ILE A 253 -9.04 -6.37 -18.23
CA ILE A 253 -8.33 -6.33 -16.93
C ILE A 253 -7.25 -7.42 -16.88
N ALA A 254 -7.55 -8.64 -17.33
CA ALA A 254 -6.55 -9.72 -17.36
C ALA A 254 -5.37 -9.39 -18.27
N PHE A 255 -5.64 -8.81 -19.45
CA PHE A 255 -4.60 -8.33 -20.36
C PHE A 255 -3.77 -7.21 -19.73
N ALA A 256 -4.41 -6.30 -19.01
CA ALA A 256 -3.73 -5.20 -18.33
C ALA A 256 -2.70 -5.69 -17.30
N LEU A 257 -3.12 -6.64 -16.46
CA LEU A 257 -2.24 -7.29 -15.51
C LEU A 257 -1.14 -8.06 -16.23
N PHE A 258 -1.45 -8.77 -17.32
CA PHE A 258 -0.45 -9.48 -18.13
C PHE A 258 0.66 -8.57 -18.67
N VAL A 259 0.39 -7.29 -18.94
CA VAL A 259 1.40 -6.31 -19.37
C VAL A 259 2.24 -5.75 -18.20
N GLY A 260 1.99 -6.20 -16.97
CA GLY A 260 2.77 -5.83 -15.78
C GLY A 260 2.34 -4.50 -15.16
N MET A 261 1.12 -4.02 -15.43
CA MET A 261 0.59 -2.85 -14.71
C MET A 261 0.37 -3.17 -13.23
N ASN A 262 0.71 -2.21 -12.37
CA ASN A 262 0.51 -2.34 -10.95
C ASN A 262 -0.99 -2.54 -10.65
N PRO A 263 -1.36 -3.55 -9.84
CA PRO A 263 -2.74 -3.75 -9.38
C PRO A 263 -3.40 -2.49 -8.78
N ILE A 264 -2.61 -1.61 -8.16
CA ILE A 264 -3.07 -0.34 -7.57
C ILE A 264 -3.65 0.57 -8.67
N ASP A 265 -3.09 0.53 -9.88
CA ASP A 265 -3.51 1.36 -11.02
C ASP A 265 -4.75 0.82 -11.74
N MET A 266 -5.29 -0.34 -11.33
CA MET A 266 -6.42 -0.98 -12.02
C MET A 266 -7.69 -0.14 -12.00
N LYS A 267 -7.89 0.71 -10.98
CA LYS A 267 -9.02 1.66 -10.93
C LYS A 267 -8.87 2.77 -11.97
N LEU A 268 -7.65 3.29 -12.14
CA LEU A 268 -7.34 4.30 -13.16
C LEU A 268 -7.51 3.74 -14.57
N LEU A 269 -7.00 2.53 -14.79
CA LEU A 269 -7.15 1.85 -16.07
C LEU A 269 -8.61 1.51 -16.39
N THR A 270 -9.37 1.06 -15.40
CA THR A 270 -10.82 0.84 -15.54
C THR A 270 -11.51 2.13 -15.98
N ALA A 271 -11.21 3.26 -15.34
CA ALA A 271 -11.73 4.57 -15.73
C ALA A 271 -11.34 4.96 -17.17
N LEU A 272 -10.09 4.71 -17.57
CA LEU A 272 -9.61 4.95 -18.94
C LEU A 272 -10.34 4.07 -19.96
N PHE A 273 -10.53 2.78 -19.68
CA PHE A 273 -11.27 1.87 -20.55
C PHE A 273 -12.73 2.29 -20.70
N VAL A 274 -13.38 2.72 -19.62
CA VAL A 274 -14.75 3.27 -19.67
C VAL A 274 -14.77 4.51 -20.57
N LEU A 275 -13.83 5.44 -20.38
CA LEU A 275 -13.73 6.67 -21.17
C LEU A 275 -13.52 6.38 -22.67
N LEU A 276 -12.57 5.51 -23.00
CA LEU A 276 -12.29 5.11 -24.38
C LEU A 276 -13.51 4.43 -25.03
N THR A 277 -14.22 3.58 -24.28
CA THR A 277 -15.44 2.92 -24.75
C THR A 277 -16.56 3.94 -25.02
N LEU A 278 -16.75 4.91 -24.13
CA LEU A 278 -17.71 5.99 -24.32
C LEU A 278 -17.39 6.86 -25.54
N MET A 279 -16.11 7.18 -25.76
CA MET A 279 -15.65 7.92 -26.95
C MET A 279 -15.91 7.14 -28.25
N ALA A 280 -15.59 5.84 -28.26
CA ALA A 280 -15.84 4.96 -29.40
C ALA A 280 -17.35 4.88 -29.71
N SER A 281 -18.20 4.84 -28.68
CA SER A 281 -19.66 4.83 -28.82
C SER A 281 -20.20 6.16 -29.40
N LYS A 282 -19.72 7.32 -28.93
CA LYS A 282 -20.12 8.65 -29.46
C LYS A 282 -19.70 8.84 -30.92
N SER A 283 -18.51 8.40 -31.32
CA SER A 283 -18.02 8.54 -32.71
C SER A 283 -18.89 7.78 -33.73
N VAL A 284 -19.59 6.73 -33.30
CA VAL A 284 -20.55 5.99 -34.14
C VAL A 284 -21.88 6.74 -34.31
N SER A 285 -22.31 7.53 -33.32
CA SER A 285 -23.57 8.29 -33.36
C SER A 285 -23.45 9.59 -34.16
N VAL A 286 -22.30 10.28 -34.09
CA VAL A 286 -22.04 11.54 -34.81
C VAL A 286 -22.09 11.38 -36.34
N LYS A 287 -21.67 10.23 -36.88
CA LYS A 287 -21.77 9.95 -38.33
C LYS A 287 -23.22 9.86 -38.84
N LYS A 288 -24.20 9.65 -37.97
CA LYS A 288 -25.61 9.49 -38.35
C LYS A 288 -26.33 10.83 -38.54
N ASN A 289 -25.92 11.89 -37.82
CA ASN A 289 -26.49 13.23 -37.97
C ASN A 289 -25.94 13.99 -39.19
N ILE A 290 -24.76 13.61 -39.69
CA ILE A 290 -24.17 14.23 -40.89
C ILE A 290 -24.77 13.63 -42.19
N GLN A 291 -25.28 12.40 -42.17
CA GLN A 291 -25.96 11.78 -43.33
C GLN A 291 -27.37 12.32 -43.59
N VAL A 292 -27.97 13.07 -42.66
CA VAL A 292 -29.30 13.67 -42.83
C VAL A 292 -29.23 15.07 -43.45
N LEU A 293 -28.05 15.73 -43.44
CA LEU A 293 -27.89 17.06 -44.02
C LEU A 293 -27.55 17.06 -45.52
N PHE A 294 -27.23 15.91 -46.12
CA PHE A 294 -26.89 15.82 -47.55
C PHE A 294 -27.43 14.53 -48.21
N ALA A 295 -28.64 14.63 -48.77
CA ALA A 295 -29.01 13.92 -49.98
C ALA A 295 -30.17 14.67 -50.68
N PRO A 296 -30.31 14.64 -52.02
CA PRO A 296 -29.57 13.83 -52.98
C PRO A 296 -28.90 14.65 -54.10
N LEU A 297 -27.79 14.16 -54.66
CA LEU A 297 -27.53 14.17 -56.11
C LEU A 297 -26.44 13.13 -56.38
N GLY A 298 -26.75 12.21 -57.28
CA GLY A 298 -26.12 10.91 -57.36
C GLY A 298 -24.72 10.88 -57.97
N ARG A 299 -23.90 9.94 -57.48
CA ARG A 299 -23.16 8.99 -58.32
C ARG A 299 -22.62 7.86 -57.46
N LYS A 300 -22.83 6.63 -57.93
CA LYS A 300 -22.26 5.41 -57.34
C LYS A 300 -20.73 5.49 -57.36
N SER A 301 -20.09 5.39 -56.20
CA SER A 301 -18.71 4.92 -56.09
C SER A 301 -18.63 3.86 -55.00
N ARG A 302 -18.18 2.66 -55.41
CA ARG A 302 -17.88 1.52 -54.55
C ARG A 302 -16.60 1.83 -53.77
N GLY A 303 -16.69 1.92 -52.44
CA GLY A 303 -15.48 2.01 -51.60
C GLY A 303 -15.76 2.47 -50.17
N GLY A 304 -16.50 1.69 -49.39
CA GLY A 304 -16.92 2.12 -48.05
C GLY A 304 -17.12 1.00 -47.04
N LYS A 305 -16.17 0.05 -46.94
CA LYS A 305 -16.19 -1.01 -45.91
C LYS A 305 -15.05 -0.93 -44.88
N ARG A 306 -14.20 0.10 -44.88
CA ARG A 306 -12.97 0.10 -44.06
C ARG A 306 -13.04 0.81 -42.69
N VAL A 307 -14.12 1.49 -42.31
CA VAL A 307 -14.09 2.36 -41.10
C VAL A 307 -14.66 1.73 -39.83
N VAL A 308 -15.27 0.54 -39.89
CA VAL A 308 -15.72 -0.19 -38.67
C VAL A 308 -14.59 -1.07 -38.09
N ALA A 309 -13.56 -1.36 -38.88
CA ALA A 309 -12.35 -2.06 -38.42
C ALA A 309 -11.36 -1.15 -37.66
N GLY A 310 -11.53 0.18 -37.72
CA GLY A 310 -10.55 1.15 -37.21
C GLY A 310 -10.55 1.36 -35.69
N ALA A 311 -11.67 1.16 -34.99
CA ALA A 311 -11.73 1.40 -33.54
C ALA A 311 -11.23 0.20 -32.71
N GLY A 312 -11.52 -1.02 -33.15
CA GLY A 312 -10.89 -2.23 -32.58
C GLY A 312 -9.41 -2.33 -32.94
N ALA A 313 -9.02 -1.89 -34.14
CA ALA A 313 -7.62 -1.81 -34.54
C ALA A 313 -6.86 -0.72 -33.77
N ALA A 314 -7.45 0.44 -33.45
CA ALA A 314 -6.77 1.47 -32.66
C ALA A 314 -6.45 1.01 -31.22
N LEU A 315 -7.33 0.22 -30.60
CA LEU A 315 -7.09 -0.38 -29.28
C LEU A 315 -5.96 -1.43 -29.37
N VAL A 316 -6.00 -2.30 -30.38
CA VAL A 316 -4.96 -3.33 -30.62
C VAL A 316 -3.63 -2.72 -31.08
N ILE A 317 -3.63 -1.59 -31.79
CA ILE A 317 -2.44 -0.86 -32.26
C ILE A 317 -1.81 -0.03 -31.15
N LEU A 318 -2.59 0.54 -30.22
CA LEU A 318 -2.05 1.15 -28.99
C LEU A 318 -1.44 0.09 -28.07
N LEU A 319 -2.09 -1.07 -27.94
CA LEU A 319 -1.58 -2.22 -27.20
C LEU A 319 -0.32 -2.82 -27.86
N ALA A 320 -0.30 -2.95 -29.19
CA ALA A 320 0.88 -3.41 -29.95
C ALA A 320 2.00 -2.37 -30.00
N GLY A 321 1.68 -1.07 -29.97
CA GLY A 321 2.65 0.02 -29.90
C GLY A 321 3.35 0.09 -28.54
N PHE A 322 2.63 -0.16 -27.46
CA PHE A 322 3.20 -0.25 -26.11
C PHE A 322 4.05 -1.52 -25.93
N VAL A 323 3.61 -2.64 -26.52
CA VAL A 323 4.36 -3.91 -26.60
C VAL A 323 5.62 -3.76 -27.46
N GLY A 324 5.54 -3.04 -28.58
CA GLY A 324 6.68 -2.80 -29.49
C GLY A 324 7.77 -1.92 -28.88
N ILE A 325 7.40 -0.92 -28.06
CA ILE A 325 8.35 -0.06 -27.35
C ILE A 325 9.05 -0.80 -26.19
N ARG A 326 8.40 -1.78 -25.57
CA ARG A 326 9.01 -2.62 -24.51
C ARG A 326 9.82 -3.79 -25.05
N LEU A 327 9.43 -4.40 -26.18
CA LEU A 327 10.18 -5.49 -26.82
C LEU A 327 11.42 -5.00 -27.58
N ALA A 328 11.43 -3.76 -28.07
CA ALA A 328 12.61 -3.18 -28.74
C ALA A 328 13.78 -2.87 -27.77
N GLY A 329 13.57 -2.97 -26.45
CA GLY A 329 14.59 -2.77 -25.43
C GLY A 329 15.29 -4.06 -24.94
N GLN A 330 14.94 -5.23 -25.46
CA GLN A 330 15.61 -6.49 -25.10
C GLN A 330 16.47 -6.98 -26.25
N GLY A 331 17.69 -6.44 -26.31
CA GLY A 331 18.79 -7.12 -26.99
C GLY A 331 19.06 -8.44 -26.27
N ALA A 332 19.08 -9.54 -27.03
CA ALA A 332 19.45 -10.85 -26.53
C ALA A 332 20.91 -10.82 -26.04
N VAL A 333 21.08 -10.90 -24.72
CA VAL A 333 22.32 -11.30 -24.07
C VAL A 333 22.04 -12.67 -23.44
N ASP A 334 22.66 -13.69 -24.01
CA ASP A 334 22.67 -15.05 -23.48
C ASP A 334 23.64 -15.09 -22.28
N THR A 335 23.10 -15.12 -21.07
CA THR A 335 23.83 -15.41 -19.83
C THR A 335 22.93 -16.25 -18.93
N SER A 336 23.48 -17.31 -18.34
CA SER A 336 22.83 -18.24 -17.41
C SER A 336 21.70 -17.60 -16.60
N LYS A 337 20.49 -18.19 -16.64
CA LYS A 337 19.27 -17.69 -15.96
C LYS A 337 19.59 -17.15 -14.56
N MET A 338 19.53 -15.83 -14.42
CA MET A 338 19.67 -15.14 -13.14
C MET A 338 18.42 -15.43 -12.29
N PRO A 339 18.54 -16.10 -11.12
CA PRO A 339 17.39 -16.48 -10.31
C PRO A 339 16.60 -15.27 -9.80
N ARG A 340 15.26 -15.35 -9.89
CA ARG A 340 14.33 -14.31 -9.44
C ARG A 340 13.57 -14.78 -8.20
N ILE A 341 13.69 -14.05 -7.11
CA ILE A 341 13.09 -14.38 -5.81
C ILE A 341 12.08 -13.29 -5.45
N GLY A 342 10.82 -13.66 -5.20
CA GLY A 342 9.76 -12.71 -4.86
C GLY A 342 9.38 -12.80 -3.39
N LEU A 343 9.71 -11.77 -2.61
CA LEU A 343 9.27 -11.62 -1.22
C LEU A 343 7.98 -10.83 -1.14
N VAL A 344 6.96 -11.42 -0.49
CA VAL A 344 5.69 -10.72 -0.22
C VAL A 344 5.46 -10.63 1.29
N GLN A 345 5.30 -9.39 1.76
CA GLN A 345 5.02 -9.07 3.15
C GLN A 345 3.59 -8.51 3.29
N LEU A 346 2.94 -8.77 4.43
CA LEU A 346 1.56 -8.30 4.65
C LEU A 346 1.50 -6.81 4.99
N ALA A 347 2.31 -6.35 5.93
CA ALA A 347 2.31 -4.97 6.42
C ALA A 347 3.69 -4.63 6.99
N ASP A 348 4.04 -3.35 7.12
CA ASP A 348 5.27 -2.94 7.82
C ASP A 348 5.08 -3.05 9.35
N ASN A 349 5.92 -3.86 9.99
CA ASN A 349 6.11 -3.91 11.43
C ASN A 349 7.49 -4.48 11.76
N GLY A 350 7.98 -4.23 12.98
CA GLY A 350 9.35 -4.60 13.38
C GLY A 350 9.68 -6.09 13.16
N LEU A 351 8.74 -6.97 13.47
CA LEU A 351 8.89 -8.42 13.34
C LEU A 351 9.06 -8.86 11.88
N LEU A 352 8.18 -8.41 11.00
CA LEU A 352 8.23 -8.78 9.57
C LEU A 352 9.42 -8.13 8.87
N ASN A 353 9.73 -6.88 9.21
CA ASN A 353 10.86 -6.15 8.64
C ASN A 353 12.19 -6.83 8.99
N ILE A 354 12.39 -7.21 10.26
CA ILE A 354 13.59 -7.96 10.66
C ILE A 354 13.69 -9.29 9.91
N THR A 355 12.58 -10.01 9.73
CA THR A 355 12.57 -11.27 8.96
C THR A 355 13.01 -11.05 7.51
N ARG A 356 12.42 -10.03 6.85
CA ARG A 356 12.76 -9.64 5.47
C ARG A 356 14.21 -9.20 5.35
N ASP A 357 14.66 -8.30 6.21
CA ASP A 357 16.00 -7.71 6.13
C ASP A 357 17.07 -8.76 6.41
N SER A 358 16.86 -9.62 7.42
CA SER A 358 17.78 -10.72 7.73
C SER A 358 17.81 -11.76 6.62
N PHE A 359 16.68 -12.00 5.92
CA PHE A 359 16.66 -12.85 4.73
C PHE A 359 17.51 -12.25 3.61
N VAL A 360 17.32 -10.97 3.28
CA VAL A 360 18.05 -10.29 2.19
C VAL A 360 19.56 -10.23 2.50
N GLU A 361 19.92 -9.91 3.74
CA GLU A 361 21.30 -9.88 4.20
C GLU A 361 21.96 -11.26 4.15
N GLU A 362 21.23 -12.31 4.57
CA GLU A 362 21.73 -13.68 4.50
C GLU A 362 21.90 -14.16 3.07
N MET A 363 20.94 -13.86 2.18
CA MET A 363 21.06 -14.15 0.74
C MET A 363 22.33 -13.51 0.17
N LYS A 364 22.61 -12.24 0.52
CA LYS A 364 23.85 -11.56 0.13
C LYS A 364 25.08 -12.29 0.68
N ARG A 365 25.06 -12.69 1.95
CA ARG A 365 26.18 -13.37 2.63
C ARG A 365 26.51 -14.73 1.99
N ILE A 366 25.49 -15.50 1.63
CA ILE A 366 25.66 -16.82 0.99
C ILE A 366 25.91 -16.73 -0.53
N GLY A 367 26.04 -15.50 -1.06
CA GLY A 367 26.56 -15.24 -2.40
C GLY A 367 25.51 -14.83 -3.43
N TYR A 368 24.28 -14.50 -3.04
CA TYR A 368 23.23 -13.97 -3.92
C TYR A 368 23.01 -12.47 -3.68
N GLU A 369 23.61 -11.65 -4.53
CA GLU A 369 23.52 -10.18 -4.49
C GLU A 369 22.54 -9.68 -5.57
N ASP A 370 21.53 -8.93 -5.12
CA ASP A 370 20.47 -8.40 -5.99
C ASP A 370 21.04 -7.48 -7.08
N GLY A 371 20.55 -7.65 -8.32
CA GLY A 371 21.03 -6.94 -9.50
C GLY A 371 22.36 -7.43 -10.06
N ARG A 372 23.10 -8.28 -9.33
CA ARG A 372 24.39 -8.84 -9.77
C ARG A 372 24.27 -10.27 -10.26
N ASN A 373 23.72 -11.16 -9.43
CA ASN A 373 23.60 -12.59 -9.75
C ASN A 373 22.28 -13.24 -9.28
N CYS A 374 21.42 -12.49 -8.61
CA CYS A 374 20.01 -12.79 -8.45
C CYS A 374 19.19 -11.51 -8.63
N ARG A 375 17.86 -11.64 -8.69
CA ARG A 375 16.95 -10.51 -8.59
C ARG A 375 15.96 -10.75 -7.46
N ILE A 376 15.93 -9.86 -6.48
CA ILE A 376 15.01 -9.93 -5.34
C ILE A 376 13.91 -8.89 -5.51
N LEU A 377 12.66 -9.33 -5.62
CA LEU A 377 11.49 -8.46 -5.70
C LEU A 377 10.85 -8.37 -4.32
N LEU A 378 10.86 -7.18 -3.72
CA LEU A 378 10.25 -6.91 -2.42
C LEU A 378 8.90 -6.23 -2.64
N GLU A 379 7.82 -6.86 -2.17
CA GLU A 379 6.46 -6.31 -2.28
C GLU A 379 5.78 -6.32 -0.91
N ASN A 380 5.07 -5.23 -0.61
CA ASN A 380 4.29 -5.07 0.62
C ASN A 380 2.81 -4.89 0.28
N ALA A 381 1.94 -5.63 0.97
CA ALA A 381 0.49 -5.54 0.81
C ALA A 381 -0.15 -4.43 1.66
N ASN A 382 0.63 -3.69 2.45
CA ASN A 382 0.21 -2.52 3.25
C ASN A 382 -0.98 -2.79 4.18
N GLY A 383 -1.05 -3.99 4.74
CA GLY A 383 -2.14 -4.46 5.60
C GLY A 383 -3.39 -4.93 4.85
N ASP A 384 -3.42 -4.83 3.52
CA ASP A 384 -4.53 -5.27 2.69
C ASP A 384 -4.32 -6.71 2.19
N LEU A 385 -5.09 -7.64 2.74
CA LEU A 385 -5.07 -9.05 2.32
C LEU A 385 -5.46 -9.26 0.85
N ALA A 386 -6.31 -8.38 0.28
CA ALA A 386 -6.68 -8.48 -1.13
C ALA A 386 -5.50 -8.12 -2.06
N ALA A 387 -4.62 -7.21 -1.64
CA ALA A 387 -3.43 -6.83 -2.39
C ALA A 387 -2.44 -7.99 -2.55
N VAL A 388 -2.34 -8.89 -1.57
CA VAL A 388 -1.47 -10.08 -1.59
C VAL A 388 -1.73 -10.95 -2.83
N SER A 389 -3.01 -11.16 -3.18
CA SER A 389 -3.39 -11.94 -4.37
C SER A 389 -2.83 -11.33 -5.64
N SER A 390 -2.88 -10.00 -5.74
CA SER A 390 -2.42 -9.28 -6.92
C SER A 390 -0.89 -9.24 -7.02
N ILE A 391 -0.20 -9.20 -5.88
CA ILE A 391 1.27 -9.34 -5.81
C ILE A 391 1.72 -10.73 -6.28
N LEU A 392 1.02 -11.78 -5.87
CA LEU A 392 1.33 -13.14 -6.33
C LEU A 392 1.07 -13.33 -7.83
N ASP A 393 0.04 -12.68 -8.37
CA ASP A 393 -0.20 -12.63 -9.82
C ASP A 393 0.96 -11.91 -10.53
N LYS A 394 1.45 -10.79 -9.98
CA LYS A 394 2.64 -10.08 -10.48
C LYS A 394 3.88 -10.98 -10.47
N PHE A 395 4.15 -11.70 -9.38
CA PHE A 395 5.28 -12.65 -9.31
C PHE A 395 5.19 -13.76 -10.34
N THR A 396 3.97 -14.24 -10.63
CA THR A 396 3.72 -15.20 -11.70
C THR A 396 4.03 -14.62 -13.08
N MET A 397 3.62 -13.38 -13.34
CA MET A 397 3.87 -12.70 -14.61
C MET A 397 5.35 -12.38 -14.82
N GLU A 398 6.05 -12.04 -13.75
CA GLU A 398 7.48 -11.77 -13.77
C GLU A 398 8.35 -13.04 -13.84
N ASN A 399 7.77 -14.23 -13.91
CA ASN A 399 8.51 -15.50 -13.88
C ASN A 399 9.47 -15.56 -12.67
N VAL A 400 8.98 -15.20 -11.49
CA VAL A 400 9.70 -15.43 -10.23
C VAL A 400 9.92 -16.93 -10.08
N ASP A 401 11.16 -17.34 -9.81
CA ASP A 401 11.54 -18.73 -9.66
C ASP A 401 11.16 -19.28 -8.27
N ILE A 402 11.26 -18.46 -7.21
CA ILE A 402 10.92 -18.84 -5.83
C ILE A 402 10.13 -17.72 -5.15
N ILE A 403 9.00 -18.07 -4.53
CA ILE A 403 8.18 -17.12 -3.75
C ILE A 403 8.50 -17.29 -2.27
N VAL A 404 8.74 -16.18 -1.57
CA VAL A 404 9.07 -16.14 -0.15
C VAL A 404 8.02 -15.31 0.60
N PRO A 405 6.93 -15.92 1.07
CA PRO A 405 5.94 -15.22 1.89
C PRO A 405 6.48 -14.93 3.29
N VAL A 406 6.39 -13.67 3.73
CA VAL A 406 6.83 -13.19 5.05
C VAL A 406 5.62 -12.93 5.95
N SER A 407 4.66 -13.86 5.99
CA SER A 407 3.60 -13.93 7.01
C SER A 407 2.75 -15.20 6.83
N THR A 408 1.96 -15.55 7.84
CA THR A 408 0.98 -16.65 7.74
C THR A 408 -0.09 -16.37 6.69
N ALA A 409 -0.60 -15.14 6.61
CA ALA A 409 -1.64 -14.79 5.65
C ALA A 409 -1.11 -14.79 4.20
N CYS A 410 0.08 -14.22 3.96
CA CYS A 410 0.73 -14.29 2.67
C CYS A 410 1.01 -15.74 2.26
N THR A 411 1.42 -16.59 3.20
CA THR A 411 1.64 -18.02 2.94
C THR A 411 0.35 -18.73 2.58
N GLN A 412 -0.75 -18.47 3.30
CA GLN A 412 -2.06 -19.07 3.01
C GLN A 412 -2.53 -18.70 1.60
N THR A 413 -2.41 -17.42 1.21
CA THR A 413 -2.75 -16.97 -0.15
C THR A 413 -1.83 -17.60 -1.19
N ALA A 414 -0.52 -17.66 -0.93
CA ALA A 414 0.45 -18.26 -1.85
C ALA A 414 0.21 -19.76 -2.05
N VAL A 415 0.01 -20.51 -0.96
CA VAL A 415 -0.29 -21.95 -1.00
C VAL A 415 -1.58 -22.21 -1.77
N ASN A 416 -2.61 -21.37 -1.62
CA ASN A 416 -3.87 -21.56 -2.35
C ASN A 416 -3.74 -21.27 -3.85
N ARG A 417 -2.96 -20.26 -4.25
CA ARG A 417 -2.89 -19.79 -5.64
C ARG A 417 -1.75 -20.39 -6.46
N ILE A 418 -0.61 -20.70 -5.84
CA ILE A 418 0.63 -21.05 -6.53
C ILE A 418 0.95 -22.53 -6.31
N LYS A 419 0.86 -23.31 -7.39
CA LYS A 419 1.06 -24.78 -7.38
C LYS A 419 2.26 -25.24 -8.21
N ASP A 420 2.77 -24.37 -9.08
CA ASP A 420 3.72 -24.69 -10.15
C ASP A 420 5.18 -24.34 -9.81
N ARG A 421 5.43 -23.63 -8.71
CA ARG A 421 6.78 -23.21 -8.31
C ARG A 421 7.01 -23.27 -6.79
N PRO A 422 8.28 -23.30 -6.35
CA PRO A 422 8.63 -23.34 -4.94
C PRO A 422 8.11 -22.14 -4.13
N ILE A 423 7.54 -22.44 -2.97
CA ILE A 423 7.15 -21.49 -1.93
C ILE A 423 8.00 -21.79 -0.69
N VAL A 424 8.76 -20.79 -0.22
CA VAL A 424 9.56 -20.88 1.00
C VAL A 424 9.03 -19.85 2.00
N PHE A 425 8.14 -20.26 2.90
CA PHE A 425 7.60 -19.31 3.88
C PHE A 425 8.65 -18.95 4.94
N ALA A 426 8.84 -17.65 5.17
CA ALA A 426 9.89 -17.15 6.05
C ALA A 426 9.45 -16.96 7.49
N THR A 427 8.14 -16.79 7.74
CA THR A 427 7.58 -16.67 9.09
C THR A 427 6.11 -17.07 9.11
N VAL A 428 5.79 -18.19 9.76
CA VAL A 428 4.43 -18.75 9.86
C VAL A 428 4.15 -19.21 11.28
N ALA A 429 2.98 -18.88 11.81
CA ALA A 429 2.58 -19.32 13.14
C ALA A 429 2.33 -20.83 13.17
N ASN A 430 1.44 -21.31 12.30
CA ASN A 430 1.14 -22.72 12.15
C ASN A 430 0.83 -23.03 10.66
N PRO A 431 1.71 -23.76 9.95
CA PRO A 431 1.55 -24.03 8.53
C PRO A 431 0.43 -25.07 8.25
N PHE A 432 0.08 -25.89 9.25
CA PHE A 432 -0.90 -26.96 9.09
C PHE A 432 -2.34 -26.44 9.02
N ILE A 433 -2.65 -25.37 9.76
CA ILE A 433 -4.00 -24.75 9.74
C ILE A 433 -4.29 -23.94 8.47
N ILE A 434 -3.25 -23.59 7.71
CA ILE A 434 -3.37 -22.88 6.43
C ILE A 434 -3.24 -23.83 5.22
N GLY A 435 -3.21 -25.15 5.47
CA GLY A 435 -3.19 -26.17 4.41
C GLY A 435 -1.84 -26.36 3.72
N ALA A 436 -0.73 -25.91 4.30
CA ALA A 436 0.60 -26.11 3.72
C ALA A 436 1.10 -27.56 3.84
N GLY A 437 0.57 -28.34 4.79
CA GLY A 437 0.93 -29.73 5.02
C GLY A 437 0.19 -30.36 6.22
N LYS A 438 0.53 -31.61 6.55
CA LYS A 438 0.06 -32.36 7.73
C LYS A 438 1.14 -32.55 8.79
N SER A 439 2.41 -32.59 8.39
CA SER A 439 3.58 -32.63 9.28
C SER A 439 4.77 -31.94 8.62
N GLU A 440 5.90 -31.86 9.33
CA GLU A 440 7.14 -31.27 8.80
C GLU A 440 7.69 -32.00 7.57
N ILE A 441 7.35 -33.28 7.39
CA ILE A 441 7.81 -34.12 6.27
C ILE A 441 6.69 -34.48 5.28
N ASP A 442 5.42 -34.39 5.72
CA ASP A 442 4.24 -34.64 4.90
C ASP A 442 3.58 -33.28 4.62
N HIS A 443 4.08 -32.61 3.58
CA HIS A 443 3.62 -31.30 3.15
C HIS A 443 3.43 -31.22 1.63
N LEU A 444 2.87 -30.10 1.16
CA LEU A 444 2.68 -29.88 -0.27
C LEU A 444 4.04 -29.93 -1.00
N PRO A 445 4.09 -30.54 -2.20
CA PRO A 445 5.35 -30.85 -2.89
C PRO A 445 6.15 -29.61 -3.31
N ASN A 446 5.49 -28.45 -3.47
CA ASN A 446 6.14 -27.21 -3.85
C ASN A 446 6.36 -26.25 -2.66
N VAL A 447 6.17 -26.70 -1.41
CA VAL A 447 6.16 -25.82 -0.24
C VAL A 447 7.18 -26.30 0.78
N THR A 448 8.01 -25.40 1.30
CA THR A 448 8.83 -25.59 2.49
C THR A 448 8.88 -24.26 3.28
N GLY A 449 9.56 -24.21 4.41
CA GLY A 449 9.73 -22.96 5.15
C GLY A 449 9.92 -23.12 6.65
N VAL A 450 9.88 -21.98 7.33
CA VAL A 450 10.19 -21.84 8.76
C VAL A 450 8.94 -21.43 9.55
N TYR A 451 8.65 -22.13 10.65
CA TYR A 451 7.46 -21.87 11.45
C TYR A 451 7.62 -22.04 12.95
N GLY A 452 6.67 -21.48 13.69
CA GLY A 452 6.52 -21.67 15.12
C GLY A 452 5.45 -20.75 15.70
N TRP A 453 4.77 -21.22 16.73
CA TRP A 453 3.73 -20.46 17.41
C TRP A 453 4.15 -20.18 18.83
N VAL A 454 3.71 -19.03 19.33
CA VAL A 454 4.13 -18.57 20.65
C VAL A 454 3.41 -19.42 21.71
N PRO A 455 4.12 -19.92 22.73
CA PRO A 455 3.52 -20.70 23.80
C PRO A 455 2.72 -19.78 24.74
N MET A 456 1.48 -19.46 24.35
CA MET A 456 0.58 -18.55 25.07
C MET A 456 0.31 -18.98 26.51
N ASN A 457 0.36 -20.28 26.79
CA ASN A 457 0.29 -20.84 28.13
C ASN A 457 1.49 -20.40 29.01
N GLU A 458 2.70 -20.37 28.45
CA GLU A 458 3.88 -19.89 29.17
C GLU A 458 3.85 -18.38 29.37
N VAL A 459 3.42 -17.63 28.35
CA VAL A 459 3.20 -16.17 28.45
C VAL A 459 2.26 -15.86 29.61
N LEU A 460 1.11 -16.54 29.64
CA LEU A 460 0.12 -16.37 30.69
C LEU A 460 0.65 -16.79 32.07
N ALA A 461 1.40 -17.89 32.14
CA ALA A 461 2.00 -18.34 33.39
C ALA A 461 3.00 -17.31 33.96
N MET A 462 3.79 -16.64 33.12
CA MET A 462 4.68 -15.56 33.59
C MET A 462 3.90 -14.32 34.02
N VAL A 463 2.84 -13.96 33.29
CA VAL A 463 1.94 -12.87 33.71
C VAL A 463 1.34 -13.17 35.08
N LYS A 464 0.89 -14.41 35.34
CA LYS A 464 0.38 -14.86 36.64
C LYS A 464 1.43 -14.85 37.76
N LYS A 465 2.70 -15.11 37.44
CA LYS A 465 3.79 -15.00 38.42
C LYS A 465 4.06 -13.55 38.81
N ILE A 466 3.97 -12.63 37.85
CA ILE A 466 4.11 -11.19 38.10
C ILE A 466 2.88 -10.64 38.80
N MET A 467 1.69 -11.14 38.46
CA MET A 467 0.39 -10.72 38.99
C MET A 467 -0.33 -11.90 39.65
N PRO A 468 0.04 -12.28 40.88
CA PRO A 468 -0.57 -13.41 41.57
C PRO A 468 -2.04 -13.12 41.95
N GLY A 469 -2.88 -14.14 41.85
CA GLY A 469 -4.32 -14.06 42.16
C GLY A 469 -5.22 -14.06 40.92
N LYS A 470 -6.50 -13.72 41.11
CA LYS A 470 -7.50 -13.69 40.03
C LYS A 470 -7.29 -12.46 39.16
N ILE A 471 -7.06 -12.66 37.87
CA ILE A 471 -6.78 -11.59 36.91
C ILE A 471 -7.65 -11.72 35.66
N LYS A 472 -8.00 -10.59 35.05
CA LYS A 472 -8.69 -10.51 33.78
C LYS A 472 -7.75 -10.05 32.68
N VAL A 473 -7.44 -10.93 31.73
CA VAL A 473 -6.53 -10.64 30.63
C VAL A 473 -7.28 -10.19 29.38
N GLY A 474 -6.81 -9.12 28.74
CA GLY A 474 -7.34 -8.54 27.52
C GLY A 474 -6.50 -8.87 26.30
N SER A 475 -7.12 -9.22 25.17
CA SER A 475 -6.43 -9.34 23.88
C SER A 475 -7.25 -8.72 22.74
N ILE A 476 -6.56 -8.20 21.74
CA ILE A 476 -7.15 -7.61 20.54
C ILE A 476 -6.55 -8.32 19.35
N TRP A 477 -7.35 -8.63 18.33
CA TRP A 477 -6.87 -9.27 17.12
C TRP A 477 -7.76 -9.03 15.92
N ASP A 478 -7.20 -9.22 14.73
CA ASP A 478 -7.93 -9.34 13.49
C ASP A 478 -8.41 -10.78 13.29
N GLN A 479 -9.73 -10.95 13.15
CA GLN A 479 -10.33 -12.27 12.89
C GLN A 479 -10.06 -12.80 11.48
N ALA A 480 -9.65 -11.95 10.54
CA ALA A 480 -9.27 -12.38 9.21
C ALA A 480 -7.87 -13.04 9.19
N GLN A 481 -7.07 -12.89 10.26
CA GLN A 481 -5.73 -13.46 10.36
C GLN A 481 -5.71 -14.78 11.12
N SER A 482 -5.54 -15.88 10.38
CA SER A 482 -5.46 -17.25 10.92
C SER A 482 -4.43 -17.41 12.05
N ASN A 483 -3.28 -16.72 11.97
CA ASN A 483 -2.27 -16.71 13.04
C ASN A 483 -2.80 -16.07 14.32
N SER A 484 -3.49 -14.93 14.23
CA SER A 484 -3.99 -14.22 15.40
C SER A 484 -5.08 -15.02 16.08
N VAL A 485 -6.04 -15.54 15.29
CA VAL A 485 -7.12 -16.41 15.80
C VAL A 485 -6.57 -17.65 16.50
N PHE A 486 -5.59 -18.32 15.90
CA PHE A 486 -4.95 -19.50 16.49
C PHE A 486 -4.30 -19.19 17.86
N ASN A 487 -3.54 -18.10 17.96
CA ASN A 487 -2.86 -17.73 19.20
C ASN A 487 -3.84 -17.22 20.27
N VAL A 488 -4.87 -16.46 19.89
CA VAL A 488 -5.93 -16.02 20.81
C VAL A 488 -6.70 -17.20 21.37
N GLU A 489 -7.00 -18.21 20.55
CA GLU A 489 -7.67 -19.42 21.03
C GLU A 489 -6.78 -20.22 22.00
N ASN A 490 -5.48 -20.30 21.74
CA ASN A 490 -4.53 -20.93 22.68
C ASN A 490 -4.44 -20.14 24.00
N LEU A 491 -4.44 -18.81 23.94
CA LEU A 491 -4.50 -17.96 25.12
C LEU A 491 -5.79 -18.14 25.91
N ARG A 492 -6.94 -18.22 25.21
CA ARG A 492 -8.24 -18.49 25.83
C ARG A 492 -8.27 -19.83 26.54
N ARG A 493 -7.78 -20.89 25.89
CA ARG A 493 -7.65 -22.23 26.51
C ARG A 493 -6.70 -22.23 27.71
N ALA A 494 -5.59 -21.51 27.63
CA ALA A 494 -4.67 -21.36 28.75
C ALA A 494 -5.33 -20.66 29.95
N ALA A 495 -6.13 -19.62 29.70
CA ALA A 495 -6.91 -18.93 30.74
C ALA A 495 -7.97 -19.84 31.37
N GLU A 496 -8.70 -20.60 30.55
CA GLU A 496 -9.70 -21.57 31.02
C GLU A 496 -9.08 -22.70 31.86
N ALA A 497 -7.90 -23.18 31.48
CA ALA A 497 -7.19 -24.24 32.21
C ALA A 497 -6.62 -23.77 33.56
N ASP A 498 -6.26 -22.49 33.70
CA ASP A 498 -5.79 -21.91 34.97
C ASP A 498 -6.93 -21.78 35.99
N GLY A 499 -8.15 -21.44 35.54
CA GLY A 499 -9.34 -21.32 36.38
C GLY A 499 -9.43 -20.04 37.23
N GLU A 500 -8.33 -19.30 37.38
CA GLU A 500 -8.31 -17.98 38.03
C GLU A 500 -8.12 -16.81 37.05
N VAL A 501 -7.84 -17.09 35.77
CA VAL A 501 -7.73 -16.09 34.71
C VAL A 501 -9.04 -15.98 33.93
N THR A 502 -9.56 -14.77 33.79
CA THR A 502 -10.71 -14.49 32.90
C THR A 502 -10.23 -13.82 31.61
N PHE A 503 -10.62 -14.33 30.45
CA PHE A 503 -10.27 -13.74 29.15
C PHE A 503 -11.31 -12.73 28.66
N ALA A 504 -10.86 -11.59 28.13
CA ALA A 504 -11.68 -10.60 27.43
C ALA A 504 -11.05 -10.23 26.08
N GLY A 505 -11.86 -10.27 25.02
CA GLY A 505 -11.41 -10.04 23.66
C GLY A 505 -12.17 -8.94 22.93
N ASN A 506 -11.49 -8.17 22.09
CA ASN A 506 -12.11 -7.27 21.11
C ASN A 506 -11.49 -7.54 19.72
N ASN A 507 -12.32 -7.52 18.67
CA ASN A 507 -11.83 -7.69 17.31
C ASN A 507 -11.55 -6.33 16.66
N ILE A 508 -10.66 -6.33 15.67
CA ILE A 508 -10.38 -5.20 14.78
C ILE A 508 -10.36 -5.69 13.33
N THR A 509 -10.42 -4.76 12.38
CA THR A 509 -10.21 -5.06 10.96
C THR A 509 -9.13 -4.21 10.29
N ASN A 510 -8.65 -3.17 10.97
CA ASN A 510 -7.60 -2.26 10.49
C ASN A 510 -6.91 -1.55 11.68
N SER A 511 -5.79 -0.88 11.41
CA SER A 511 -4.95 -0.23 12.42
C SER A 511 -5.63 0.94 13.13
N SER A 512 -6.56 1.64 12.47
CA SER A 512 -7.24 2.82 13.04
C SER A 512 -8.20 2.47 14.19
N GLU A 513 -8.69 1.23 14.24
CA GLU A 513 -9.60 0.74 15.27
C GLU A 513 -8.89 0.36 16.58
N VAL A 514 -7.57 0.13 16.54
CA VAL A 514 -6.79 -0.46 17.64
C VAL A 514 -6.92 0.31 18.94
N TYR A 515 -6.86 1.65 18.89
CA TYR A 515 -7.00 2.50 20.08
C TYR A 515 -8.37 2.32 20.76
N GLN A 516 -9.45 2.34 19.98
CA GLN A 516 -10.81 2.22 20.53
C GLN A 516 -11.08 0.81 21.04
N ALA A 517 -10.58 -0.22 20.34
CA ALA A 517 -10.67 -1.60 20.79
C ALA A 517 -9.92 -1.80 22.12
N ALA A 518 -8.73 -1.23 22.26
CA ALA A 518 -7.96 -1.27 23.50
C ALA A 518 -8.68 -0.53 24.63
N LEU A 519 -9.14 0.69 24.38
CA LEU A 519 -9.89 1.48 25.35
C LEU A 519 -11.17 0.77 25.81
N GLY A 520 -11.86 0.06 24.91
CA GLY A 520 -13.03 -0.75 25.24
C GLY A 520 -12.71 -1.88 26.22
N LEU A 521 -11.54 -2.54 26.12
CA LEU A 521 -11.11 -3.55 27.07
C LEU A 521 -10.71 -2.93 28.42
N VAL A 522 -10.00 -1.81 28.39
CA VAL A 522 -9.66 -1.03 29.60
C VAL A 522 -10.93 -0.64 30.36
N ASN A 523 -11.96 -0.15 29.67
CA ASN A 523 -13.24 0.20 30.27
C ASN A 523 -14.03 -1.02 30.79
N LYS A 524 -13.78 -2.22 30.25
CA LYS A 524 -14.29 -3.50 30.77
C LYS A 524 -13.52 -4.01 32.00
N GLY A 525 -12.53 -3.26 32.49
CA GLY A 525 -11.78 -3.56 33.70
C GLY A 525 -10.87 -4.77 33.57
N ILE A 526 -10.10 -4.86 32.48
CA ILE A 526 -9.00 -5.83 32.39
C ILE A 526 -7.84 -5.42 33.31
N ASP A 527 -7.11 -6.41 33.82
CA ASP A 527 -5.95 -6.23 34.70
C ASP A 527 -4.63 -6.26 33.94
N ALA A 528 -4.56 -6.97 32.80
CA ALA A 528 -3.37 -7.02 31.94
C ALA A 528 -3.77 -7.21 30.48
N PHE A 529 -3.00 -6.63 29.55
CA PHE A 529 -3.06 -7.03 28.14
C PHE A 529 -2.12 -8.22 27.91
N VAL A 530 -2.62 -9.26 27.23
CA VAL A 530 -1.81 -10.35 26.69
C VAL A 530 -2.09 -10.40 25.19
N LEU A 531 -1.24 -9.73 24.42
CA LEU A 531 -1.44 -9.56 22.98
C LEU A 531 -0.89 -10.75 22.21
N SER A 532 -1.76 -11.39 21.44
CA SER A 532 -1.37 -12.42 20.48
C SER A 532 -0.59 -11.83 19.30
N PRO A 533 0.22 -12.63 18.58
CA PRO A 533 0.89 -12.23 17.34
C PRO A 533 -0.13 -11.86 16.26
N ASP A 534 -0.39 -10.56 16.14
CA ASP A 534 -1.28 -9.97 15.14
C ASP A 534 -0.57 -8.81 14.43
N ASN A 535 -0.57 -8.86 13.10
CA ASN A 535 0.24 -7.92 12.31
C ASN A 535 -0.32 -6.48 12.35
N ILE A 536 -1.64 -6.32 12.51
CA ILE A 536 -2.30 -5.01 12.56
C ILE A 536 -2.19 -4.41 13.96
N VAL A 537 -2.35 -5.22 15.00
CA VAL A 537 -2.15 -4.76 16.38
C VAL A 537 -0.70 -4.34 16.61
N TYR A 538 0.26 -5.07 16.05
CA TYR A 538 1.69 -4.77 16.20
C TYR A 538 2.12 -3.53 15.41
N SER A 539 1.56 -3.29 14.21
CA SER A 539 1.83 -2.04 13.48
C SER A 539 1.25 -0.80 14.17
N ALA A 540 0.19 -0.96 14.98
CA ALA A 540 -0.42 0.10 15.77
C ALA A 540 -0.21 -0.07 17.29
N PHE A 541 0.87 -0.73 17.72
CA PHE A 541 1.09 -1.11 19.12
C PHE A 541 1.04 0.07 20.10
N GLU A 542 1.53 1.25 19.68
CA GLU A 542 1.48 2.48 20.47
C GLU A 542 0.06 2.88 20.88
N SER A 543 -0.95 2.55 20.06
CA SER A 543 -2.35 2.78 20.40
C SER A 543 -2.80 1.96 21.60
N VAL A 544 -2.30 0.73 21.75
CA VAL A 544 -2.58 -0.11 22.92
C VAL A 544 -1.90 0.46 24.16
N VAL A 545 -0.63 0.87 24.03
CA VAL A 545 0.15 1.50 25.11
C VAL A 545 -0.54 2.79 25.59
N LYS A 546 -0.99 3.64 24.67
CA LYS A 546 -1.70 4.89 24.97
C LYS A 546 -3.01 4.63 25.73
N ALA A 547 -3.75 3.57 25.39
CA ALA A 547 -4.97 3.20 26.10
C ALA A 547 -4.71 2.59 27.49
N ALA A 548 -3.63 1.80 27.64
CA ALA A 548 -3.31 1.09 28.87
C ALA A 548 -2.68 1.99 29.95
N LYS A 549 -1.84 2.95 29.54
CA LYS A 549 -1.02 3.79 30.42
C LYS A 549 -1.81 4.57 31.49
N PRO A 550 -2.95 5.24 31.19
CA PRO A 550 -3.71 5.99 32.19
C PRO A 550 -4.26 5.14 33.35
N LYS A 551 -4.45 3.83 33.12
CA LYS A 551 -4.96 2.87 34.12
C LYS A 551 -3.88 1.96 34.69
N LYS A 552 -2.60 2.17 34.34
CA LYS A 552 -1.46 1.35 34.77
C LYS A 552 -1.62 -0.14 34.46
N ILE A 553 -2.22 -0.47 33.31
CA ILE A 553 -2.42 -1.85 32.89
C ILE A 553 -1.14 -2.35 32.19
N PRO A 554 -0.47 -3.41 32.66
CA PRO A 554 0.70 -3.98 32.00
C PRO A 554 0.34 -4.65 30.68
N ILE A 555 1.30 -4.67 29.75
CA ILE A 555 1.15 -5.30 28.44
C ILE A 555 2.20 -6.40 28.28
N ALA A 556 1.75 -7.63 28.05
CA ALA A 556 2.56 -8.76 27.63
C ALA A 556 2.35 -8.99 26.13
N VAL A 557 3.43 -9.18 25.39
CA VAL A 557 3.42 -9.37 23.93
C VAL A 557 4.28 -10.54 23.51
N SER A 558 4.27 -10.87 22.21
CA SER A 558 5.19 -11.85 21.64
C SER A 558 6.38 -11.25 20.91
N ASP A 559 6.31 -9.96 20.56
CA ASP A 559 7.42 -9.28 19.87
C ASP A 559 8.36 -8.62 20.91
N VAL A 560 9.58 -9.14 21.00
CA VAL A 560 10.62 -8.63 21.91
C VAL A 560 11.04 -7.20 21.55
N GLU A 561 10.93 -6.80 20.29
CA GLU A 561 11.26 -5.43 19.88
C GLU A 561 10.32 -4.39 20.50
N ARG A 562 9.08 -4.81 20.82
CA ARG A 562 8.04 -3.98 21.45
C ARG A 562 8.22 -3.84 22.97
N LEU A 563 9.19 -4.51 23.59
CA LEU A 563 9.56 -4.24 24.99
C LEU A 563 9.89 -2.77 25.17
N ALA A 564 10.70 -2.23 24.26
CA ALA A 564 11.09 -0.84 24.32
C ALA A 564 9.84 0.04 24.25
N ASP A 565 8.85 -0.35 23.43
CA ASP A 565 7.58 0.35 23.19
C ASP A 565 6.61 0.42 24.36
N GLY A 566 6.95 -0.15 25.51
CA GLY A 566 6.15 -0.07 26.72
C GLY A 566 5.45 -1.38 27.08
N ALA A 567 5.80 -2.49 26.40
CA ALA A 567 5.47 -3.80 26.92
C ALA A 567 6.29 -4.12 28.18
N LEU A 568 5.64 -4.71 29.18
CA LEU A 568 6.27 -5.19 30.41
C LEU A 568 7.04 -6.49 30.17
N LEU A 569 6.43 -7.41 29.42
CA LEU A 569 6.91 -8.75 29.14
C LEU A 569 6.80 -9.02 27.65
N ALA A 570 7.81 -9.66 27.06
CA ALA A 570 7.74 -10.20 25.73
C ALA A 570 8.19 -11.66 25.75
N TYR A 571 7.49 -12.53 25.05
CA TYR A 571 7.92 -13.90 24.86
C TYR A 571 7.60 -14.30 23.43
N GLY A 572 8.62 -14.47 22.61
CA GLY A 572 8.43 -14.93 21.24
C GLY A 572 9.72 -15.41 20.62
N TYR A 573 9.72 -15.64 19.32
CA TYR A 573 10.86 -16.18 18.62
C TYR A 573 11.82 -15.09 18.14
N ASP A 574 13.04 -15.49 17.84
CA ASP A 574 13.99 -14.63 17.15
C ASP A 574 13.75 -14.65 15.64
N TYR A 575 13.12 -13.59 15.15
CA TYR A 575 12.75 -13.44 13.75
C TYR A 575 13.94 -13.15 12.84
N THR A 576 15.09 -12.75 13.38
CA THR A 576 16.36 -12.66 12.65
C THR A 576 16.78 -14.05 12.16
N ILE A 577 16.73 -15.02 13.06
CA ILE A 577 17.06 -16.42 12.77
C ILE A 577 16.07 -17.01 11.78
N SER A 578 14.80 -16.63 11.86
CA SER A 578 13.77 -17.02 10.91
C SER A 578 14.11 -16.62 9.46
N GLY A 579 14.50 -15.37 9.26
CA GLY A 579 14.93 -14.86 7.94
C GLY A 579 16.16 -15.61 7.41
N ILE A 580 17.14 -15.85 8.28
CA ILE A 580 18.36 -16.62 7.95
C ILE A 580 18.01 -18.07 7.57
N GLN A 581 17.16 -18.75 8.34
CA GLN A 581 16.71 -20.12 8.04
C GLN A 581 16.02 -20.17 6.66
N ALA A 582 15.12 -19.21 6.38
CA ALA A 582 14.43 -19.14 5.10
C ALA A 582 15.39 -18.91 3.92
N ALA A 583 16.39 -18.05 4.07
CA ALA A 583 17.41 -17.83 3.04
C ALA A 583 18.22 -19.10 2.74
N ASN A 584 18.58 -19.86 3.77
CA ASN A 584 19.27 -21.15 3.58
C ASN A 584 18.39 -22.20 2.89
N LEU A 585 17.08 -22.22 3.14
CA LEU A 585 16.13 -23.08 2.42
C LEU A 585 16.02 -22.65 0.94
N VAL A 586 16.01 -21.35 0.66
CA VAL A 586 16.04 -20.82 -0.72
C VAL A 586 17.32 -21.24 -1.44
N ASP A 587 18.50 -21.10 -0.81
CA ASP A 587 19.79 -21.53 -1.38
C ASP A 587 19.81 -23.03 -1.74
N ARG A 588 19.26 -23.90 -0.89
CA ARG A 588 19.11 -25.34 -1.19
C ARG A 588 18.30 -25.59 -2.46
N ILE A 589 17.18 -24.88 -2.62
CA ILE A 589 16.33 -24.99 -3.81
C ILE A 589 17.04 -24.43 -5.04
N LEU A 590 17.75 -23.30 -4.92
CA LEU A 590 18.53 -22.72 -6.02
C LEU A 590 19.69 -23.63 -6.45
N LYS A 591 20.23 -24.45 -5.54
CA LYS A 591 21.22 -25.50 -5.83
C LYS A 591 20.62 -26.77 -6.43
N GLY A 592 19.31 -26.83 -6.65
CA GLY A 592 18.61 -27.92 -7.32
C GLY A 592 18.00 -28.98 -6.39
N GLU A 593 17.95 -28.72 -5.09
CA GLU A 593 17.20 -29.59 -4.17
C GLU A 593 15.69 -29.42 -4.38
N ASP A 594 14.98 -30.56 -4.42
CA ASP A 594 13.54 -30.60 -4.62
C ASP A 594 12.82 -30.12 -3.34
N PRO A 595 11.97 -29.06 -3.39
CA PRO A 595 11.23 -28.58 -2.23
C PRO A 595 10.42 -29.67 -1.51
N ALA A 596 9.94 -30.70 -2.24
CA ALA A 596 9.18 -31.80 -1.67
C ALA A 596 10.00 -32.66 -0.68
N LYS A 597 11.33 -32.57 -0.75
CA LYS A 597 12.26 -33.31 0.12
C LYS A 597 12.81 -32.46 1.27
N ILE A 598 12.45 -31.18 1.34
CA ILE A 598 12.95 -30.23 2.32
C ILE A 598 11.89 -30.07 3.42
N PRO A 599 12.09 -30.66 4.62
CA PRO A 599 11.11 -30.57 5.69
C PRO A 599 10.90 -29.13 6.18
N PHE A 600 9.74 -28.84 6.76
CA PHE A 600 9.51 -27.58 7.47
C PHE A 600 10.44 -27.47 8.69
N GLU A 601 11.06 -26.31 8.86
CA GLU A 601 11.93 -26.04 10.01
C GLU A 601 11.20 -25.29 11.12
N ARG A 602 11.46 -25.69 12.38
CA ARG A 602 11.03 -24.90 13.54
C ARG A 602 11.96 -23.71 13.76
N TYR A 603 11.43 -22.63 14.31
CA TYR A 603 12.26 -21.56 14.84
C TYR A 603 13.22 -22.10 15.91
N LYS A 604 14.52 -21.83 15.74
CA LYS A 604 15.57 -22.38 16.61
C LYS A 604 15.71 -21.67 17.95
N ARG A 605 15.29 -20.41 18.05
CA ARG A 605 15.55 -19.56 19.22
C ARG A 605 14.30 -18.84 19.71
N VAL A 606 14.01 -19.01 21.00
CA VAL A 606 13.01 -18.23 21.75
C VAL A 606 13.74 -17.14 22.52
N THR A 607 13.12 -15.97 22.57
CA THR A 607 13.60 -14.79 23.28
C THR A 607 12.56 -14.36 24.30
N ILE A 608 12.99 -14.27 25.56
CA ILE A 608 12.17 -13.82 26.69
C ILE A 608 12.69 -12.47 27.13
N GLY A 609 11.80 -11.49 27.00
CA GLY A 609 11.99 -10.08 27.19
C GLY A 609 11.35 -9.58 28.47
N ILE A 610 12.08 -8.84 29.31
CA ILE A 610 11.50 -8.17 30.48
C ILE A 610 11.87 -6.68 30.47
N ASN A 611 10.91 -5.82 30.75
CA ASN A 611 11.14 -4.39 30.87
C ASN A 611 11.06 -3.93 32.33
N MET A 612 12.22 -3.80 32.98
CA MET A 612 12.33 -3.42 34.39
C MET A 612 11.90 -1.98 34.65
N ARG A 613 12.04 -1.09 33.65
CA ARG A 613 11.53 0.28 33.73
C ARG A 613 10.01 0.30 33.80
N VAL A 614 9.34 -0.45 32.93
CA VAL A 614 7.87 -0.57 32.95
C VAL A 614 7.40 -1.28 34.22
N ALA A 615 8.13 -2.29 34.70
CA ALA A 615 7.83 -2.95 35.96
C ALA A 615 7.81 -1.94 37.13
N GLU A 616 8.81 -1.08 37.22
CA GLU A 616 8.91 -0.03 38.25
C GLU A 616 7.82 1.05 38.09
N GLU A 617 7.55 1.51 36.86
CA GLU A 617 6.49 2.49 36.58
C GLU A 617 5.09 2.00 37.00
N LEU A 618 4.85 0.70 36.83
CA LEU A 618 3.58 0.05 37.16
C LEU A 618 3.53 -0.48 38.60
N GLY A 619 4.67 -0.57 39.30
CA GLY A 619 4.77 -1.05 40.68
C GLY A 619 4.76 -2.58 40.81
N PHE A 620 5.26 -3.30 39.80
CA PHE A 620 5.41 -4.75 39.84
C PHE A 620 6.84 -5.16 40.21
N GLU A 621 6.98 -6.07 41.16
CA GLU A 621 8.23 -6.79 41.41
C GLU A 621 8.29 -8.02 40.51
N ILE A 622 9.37 -8.17 39.74
CA ILE A 622 9.56 -9.31 38.85
C ILE A 622 10.19 -10.46 39.64
N PRO A 623 9.54 -11.64 39.73
CA PRO A 623 10.10 -12.79 40.43
C PRO A 623 11.44 -13.27 39.87
N ASP A 624 12.34 -13.73 40.74
CA ASP A 624 13.70 -14.18 40.38
C ASP A 624 13.70 -15.30 39.33
N ASP A 625 12.71 -16.18 39.37
CA ASP A 625 12.58 -17.30 38.43
C ASP A 625 12.09 -16.86 37.03
N VAL A 626 11.35 -15.75 36.95
CA VAL A 626 10.99 -15.10 35.68
C VAL A 626 12.20 -14.33 35.13
N MET A 627 12.92 -13.60 36.00
CA MET A 627 14.16 -12.91 35.64
C MET A 627 15.27 -13.86 35.17
N ALA A 628 15.40 -15.05 35.77
CA ALA A 628 16.38 -16.06 35.38
C ALA A 628 16.16 -16.58 33.95
N LYS A 629 14.92 -16.55 33.46
CA LYS A 629 14.55 -16.98 32.10
C LYS A 629 14.73 -15.87 31.05
N ALA A 630 14.88 -14.63 31.46
CA ALA A 630 15.03 -13.50 30.53
C ALA A 630 16.33 -13.61 29.73
N THR A 631 16.21 -13.69 28.42
CA THR A 631 17.33 -13.62 27.47
C THR A 631 17.56 -12.20 26.97
N CYS A 632 16.56 -11.32 27.12
CA CYS A 632 16.63 -9.90 26.82
C CYS A 632 15.98 -9.10 27.97
N MET A 633 16.64 -8.06 28.46
CA MET A 633 16.10 -7.17 29.48
C MET A 633 16.25 -5.72 29.06
N ILE A 634 15.27 -4.90 29.39
CA ILE A 634 15.42 -3.44 29.42
C ILE A 634 15.58 -3.06 30.88
N ASP A 635 16.76 -2.57 31.23
CA ASP A 635 17.07 -2.17 32.60
C ASP A 635 16.26 -0.92 32.99
N LYS A 636 16.20 -0.60 34.29
CA LYS A 636 15.47 0.58 34.84
C LYS A 636 15.88 1.87 34.17
N ASP A 637 17.13 1.91 33.76
CA ASP A 637 17.71 3.05 33.10
C ASP A 637 17.20 3.14 31.63
N GLY A 638 16.87 2.02 30.98
CA GLY A 638 16.37 1.92 29.61
C GLY A 638 17.37 1.31 28.63
N SER A 639 18.55 0.90 29.10
CA SER A 639 19.52 0.12 28.33
C SER A 639 19.00 -1.29 28.07
N ARG A 640 19.33 -1.86 26.90
CA ARG A 640 18.95 -3.24 26.53
C ARG A 640 20.13 -4.16 26.84
N VAL A 641 19.92 -5.14 27.71
CA VAL A 641 20.89 -6.17 28.10
C VAL A 641 20.44 -7.51 27.54
N THR A 642 21.23 -8.10 26.64
CA THR A 642 21.01 -9.45 26.11
C THR A 642 21.93 -10.44 26.84
N ARG A 643 21.37 -11.53 27.38
CA ARG A 643 22.12 -12.64 27.98
C ARG A 643 22.27 -13.75 26.95
N GLU A 644 23.50 -14.14 26.62
CA GLU A 644 23.76 -15.27 25.74
C GLU A 644 23.18 -16.57 26.34
N SER A 645 22.39 -17.29 25.54
CA SER A 645 21.91 -18.62 25.88
C SER A 645 23.08 -19.61 25.93
N LYS A 646 23.07 -20.55 26.89
CA LYS A 646 24.15 -21.53 27.10
C LYS A 646 24.39 -22.41 25.85
N LYS A 647 25.68 -22.50 25.49
CA LYS A 647 26.39 -23.41 24.55
C LYS A 647 25.58 -24.52 23.85
N GLY A 648 25.61 -24.48 22.52
CA GLY A 648 25.38 -25.61 21.62
C GLY A 648 24.67 -25.21 20.33
N ASP A 649 25.39 -24.54 19.41
CA ASP A 649 25.16 -24.44 17.95
C ASP A 649 25.86 -23.16 17.44
N GLU A 650 27.12 -23.30 17.00
CA GLU A 650 27.90 -22.20 16.43
C GLU A 650 27.36 -21.81 15.04
N ILE A 651 27.05 -20.53 14.88
CA ILE A 651 27.02 -19.80 13.60
C ILE A 651 28.21 -18.82 13.66
N PRO A 652 28.94 -18.54 12.57
CA PRO A 652 30.06 -17.61 12.60
C PRO A 652 29.60 -16.25 13.11
N GLN A 653 30.13 -15.84 14.27
CA GLN A 653 29.99 -14.48 14.78
C GLN A 653 30.64 -13.51 13.78
N PRO A 654 30.04 -12.36 13.46
CA PRO A 654 30.84 -11.24 12.99
C PRO A 654 31.80 -10.85 14.13
N ALA A 655 33.10 -10.96 13.84
CA ALA A 655 34.26 -10.55 14.64
C ALA A 655 34.10 -10.54 16.18
N ALA A 656 34.73 -11.53 16.81
CA ALA A 656 34.89 -11.73 18.24
C ALA A 656 34.96 -10.44 19.09
N SER A 657 34.17 -10.44 20.15
CA SER A 657 34.27 -9.58 21.32
C SER A 657 35.64 -9.74 22.00
N LEU A 658 36.56 -8.83 21.70
CA LEU A 658 37.68 -8.53 22.58
C LEU A 658 37.21 -7.52 23.63
N SER A 659 36.91 -8.05 24.82
CA SER A 659 37.20 -7.48 26.14
C SER A 659 37.18 -5.94 26.28
N GLY A 660 36.16 -5.42 27.00
CA GLY A 660 36.37 -4.31 27.94
C GLY A 660 35.73 -2.94 27.70
N LYS A 661 35.00 -2.68 26.59
CA LYS A 661 34.19 -1.45 26.41
C LYS A 661 32.93 -1.73 25.59
N GLU A 662 31.78 -1.27 26.09
CA GLU A 662 30.44 -1.36 25.47
C GLU A 662 30.41 -0.76 24.06
N GLU A 663 29.65 -1.39 23.17
CA GLU A 663 29.38 -0.91 21.80
C GLU A 663 28.44 0.30 21.86
N ARG A 664 28.85 1.42 21.25
CA ARG A 664 28.07 2.67 21.21
C ARG A 664 27.10 2.66 20.04
N ARG A 665 25.96 3.33 20.15
CA ARG A 665 24.91 3.38 19.12
C ARG A 665 24.69 4.78 18.60
N LEU A 666 24.63 4.91 17.28
CA LEU A 666 24.37 6.15 16.57
C LEU A 666 23.10 6.01 15.73
N ALA A 667 22.11 6.86 15.97
CA ALA A 667 20.89 6.91 15.18
C ALA A 667 21.09 7.85 13.99
N LEU A 668 21.03 7.34 12.76
CA LEU A 668 21.03 8.15 11.55
C LEU A 668 19.58 8.31 11.08
N PHE A 669 18.98 9.46 11.38
CA PHE A 669 17.56 9.72 11.19
C PHE A 669 17.28 10.68 10.04
N THR A 670 16.41 10.26 9.13
CA THR A 670 15.93 11.04 7.97
C THR A 670 14.42 11.22 8.02
N PHE A 671 13.91 12.31 7.41
CA PHE A 671 12.45 12.54 7.37
C PHE A 671 11.76 11.79 6.23
N GLY A 672 12.35 11.77 5.03
CA GLY A 672 11.87 11.05 3.85
C GLY A 672 13.01 10.31 3.16
N ASP A 673 12.70 9.63 2.04
CA ASP A 673 13.67 8.82 1.27
C ASP A 673 13.78 9.32 -0.19
N ASP A 674 14.01 10.61 -0.36
CA ASP A 674 14.24 11.21 -1.67
C ASP A 674 15.73 11.15 -2.08
N ILE A 675 16.02 11.52 -3.33
CA ILE A 675 17.36 11.44 -3.91
C ILE A 675 18.39 12.28 -3.14
N VAL A 676 17.98 13.41 -2.57
CA VAL A 676 18.86 14.27 -1.77
C VAL A 676 19.22 13.57 -0.49
N THR A 677 18.23 13.04 0.23
CA THR A 677 18.46 12.29 1.45
C THR A 677 19.37 11.08 1.23
N MET A 678 19.20 10.35 0.13
CA MET A 678 20.09 9.23 -0.23
C MET A 678 21.53 9.69 -0.44
N GLN A 679 21.76 10.78 -1.19
CA GLN A 679 23.11 11.34 -1.41
C GLN A 679 23.80 11.74 -0.09
N ILE A 680 23.06 12.37 0.83
CA ILE A 680 23.61 12.78 2.11
C ILE A 680 23.97 11.54 2.96
N VAL A 681 23.09 10.54 3.01
CA VAL A 681 23.34 9.28 3.74
C VAL A 681 24.56 8.57 3.18
N ASP A 682 24.68 8.48 1.86
CA ASP A 682 25.84 7.86 1.20
C ASP A 682 27.13 8.59 1.53
N GLY A 683 27.14 9.93 1.49
CA GLY A 683 28.28 10.74 1.90
C GLY A 683 28.66 10.53 3.38
N VAL A 684 27.69 10.49 4.29
CA VAL A 684 27.93 10.20 5.71
C VAL A 684 28.60 8.84 5.88
N MET A 685 28.06 7.81 5.22
CA MET A 685 28.51 6.43 5.38
C MET A 685 29.86 6.17 4.71
N GLU A 686 30.15 6.84 3.59
CA GLU A 686 31.47 6.79 2.95
C GLU A 686 32.54 7.40 3.84
N GLU A 687 32.32 8.62 4.35
CA GLU A 687 33.30 9.27 5.24
C GLU A 687 33.53 8.47 6.54
N PHE A 688 32.50 7.83 7.08
CA PHE A 688 32.67 6.91 8.21
C PHE A 688 33.48 5.66 7.87
N ARG A 689 33.34 5.13 6.66
CA ARG A 689 34.15 4.01 6.16
C ARG A 689 35.60 4.44 5.94
N GLU A 690 35.84 5.54 5.24
CA GLU A 690 37.19 6.07 4.95
C GLU A 690 37.96 6.44 6.23
N SER A 691 37.28 7.04 7.20
CA SER A 691 37.90 7.46 8.45
C SER A 691 38.13 6.33 9.46
N GLY A 692 37.44 5.18 9.29
CA GLY A 692 37.46 4.07 10.24
C GLY A 692 36.94 4.44 11.65
N ILE A 693 36.24 5.57 11.80
CA ILE A 693 35.87 6.10 13.13
C ILE A 693 34.92 5.16 13.88
N LEU A 694 33.99 4.53 13.14
CA LEU A 694 33.00 3.62 13.71
C LEU A 694 33.68 2.39 14.30
N GLU A 695 34.66 1.81 13.61
CA GLU A 695 35.43 0.67 14.13
C GLU A 695 36.32 1.08 15.31
N LYS A 696 37.02 2.23 15.18
CA LYS A 696 37.91 2.76 16.21
C LYS A 696 37.21 3.01 17.54
N TYR A 697 35.97 3.51 17.51
CA TYR A 697 35.17 3.82 18.69
C TYR A 697 34.06 2.80 18.98
N ARG A 698 33.99 1.70 18.21
CA ARG A 698 32.96 0.66 18.30
C ARG A 698 31.54 1.23 18.28
N VAL A 699 31.24 2.03 17.25
CA VAL A 699 29.95 2.68 17.05
C VAL A 699 29.16 1.95 15.97
N ARG A 700 27.97 1.45 16.31
CA ARG A 700 27.00 0.92 15.36
C ARG A 700 26.04 2.00 14.90
N VAL A 701 25.79 2.08 13.60
CA VAL A 701 24.84 3.03 12.99
C VAL A 701 23.52 2.32 12.70
N ASP A 702 22.43 2.80 13.31
CA ASP A 702 21.07 2.35 12.99
C ASP A 702 20.39 3.44 12.13
N ARG A 703 19.98 3.08 10.90
CA ARG A 703 19.31 4.00 9.97
C ARG A 703 17.81 3.98 10.18
N MET A 704 17.18 5.15 10.23
CA MET A 704 15.75 5.30 10.49
C MET A 704 15.18 6.38 9.57
N SER A 705 14.02 6.13 8.98
CA SER A 705 13.31 7.09 8.12
C SER A 705 11.87 7.26 8.59
N ALA A 706 11.37 8.48 8.56
CA ALA A 706 9.98 8.77 8.87
C ALA A 706 9.05 8.68 7.65
N HIS A 707 9.56 8.32 6.46
CA HIS A 707 8.78 8.16 5.23
C HIS A 707 7.82 9.34 4.92
N ASN A 708 8.26 10.57 5.20
CA ASN A 708 7.50 11.83 5.08
C ASN A 708 6.33 12.00 6.08
N GLU A 709 6.26 11.19 7.14
CA GLU A 709 5.21 11.26 8.16
C GLU A 709 5.70 11.86 9.48
N PHE A 710 5.20 13.04 9.85
CA PHE A 710 5.53 13.68 11.12
C PHE A 710 5.13 12.85 12.35
N SER A 711 4.02 12.11 12.29
CA SER A 711 3.61 11.20 13.37
C SER A 711 4.64 10.10 13.59
N LEU A 712 5.11 9.46 12.51
CA LEU A 712 6.15 8.44 12.56
C LEU A 712 7.48 9.02 13.02
N ALA A 713 7.84 10.23 12.56
CA ALA A 713 9.02 10.95 13.02
C ALA A 713 9.01 11.12 14.54
N GLN A 714 7.89 11.54 15.13
CA GLN A 714 7.78 11.66 16.59
C GLN A 714 7.98 10.31 17.30
N SER A 715 7.36 9.24 16.81
CA SER A 715 7.52 7.90 17.38
C SER A 715 8.97 7.39 17.31
N ILE A 716 9.65 7.57 16.16
CA ILE A 716 11.07 7.22 15.97
C ILE A 716 11.95 8.01 16.95
N VAL A 717 11.71 9.32 17.10
CA VAL A 717 12.49 10.16 18.01
C VAL A 717 12.29 9.72 19.47
N GLN A 718 11.06 9.39 19.86
CA GLN A 718 10.78 8.83 21.20
C GLN A 718 11.54 7.52 21.39
N GLU A 719 11.57 6.65 20.39
CA GLU A 719 12.34 5.41 20.41
C GLU A 719 13.85 5.67 20.58
N ILE A 720 14.43 6.61 19.81
CA ILE A 720 15.85 6.98 19.89
C ILE A 720 16.21 7.45 21.31
N VAL A 721 15.44 8.37 21.89
CA VAL A 721 15.69 8.88 23.24
C VAL A 721 15.52 7.77 24.28
N ARG A 722 14.48 6.94 24.12
CA ARG A 722 14.13 5.88 25.06
C ARG A 722 15.10 4.69 25.03
N ARG A 723 15.66 4.37 23.86
CA ARG A 723 16.69 3.34 23.65
C ARG A 723 18.10 3.83 23.99
N ARG A 724 18.25 5.08 24.46
CA ARG A 724 19.51 5.70 24.91
C ARG A 724 20.63 5.57 23.88
N TYR A 725 20.38 6.03 22.66
CA TYR A 725 21.47 6.16 21.69
C TYR A 725 22.54 7.11 22.24
N ASP A 726 23.81 6.83 21.92
CA ASP A 726 24.95 7.64 22.32
C ASP A 726 25.09 8.89 21.44
N TYR A 727 24.68 8.78 20.18
CA TYR A 727 24.77 9.84 19.19
C TYR A 727 23.51 9.86 18.31
N ILE A 728 23.13 11.05 17.86
CA ILE A 728 22.09 11.23 16.84
C ILE A 728 22.67 12.03 15.69
N ILE A 729 22.45 11.54 14.48
CA ILE A 729 22.56 12.34 13.26
C ILE A 729 21.16 12.56 12.71
N THR A 730 20.77 13.81 12.47
CA THR A 730 19.56 14.11 11.69
C THR A 730 19.93 14.72 10.36
N LEU A 731 19.37 14.18 9.29
CA LEU A 731 19.49 14.75 7.96
C LEU A 731 18.13 15.31 7.57
N THR A 732 18.09 16.58 7.16
CA THR A 732 16.92 17.44 6.88
C THR A 732 16.36 18.26 8.06
N THR A 733 15.75 19.39 7.73
CA THR A 733 15.12 20.33 8.68
C THR A 733 13.96 19.70 9.47
N PRO A 734 13.03 18.93 8.86
CA PRO A 734 11.95 18.29 9.61
C PRO A 734 12.46 17.22 10.58
N ALA A 735 13.51 16.47 10.22
CA ALA A 735 14.14 15.49 11.11
C ALA A 735 14.78 16.16 12.33
N LEU A 736 15.49 17.27 12.12
CA LEU A 736 16.03 18.11 13.20
C LEU A 736 14.92 18.63 14.11
N GLN A 737 13.84 19.18 13.56
CA GLN A 737 12.71 19.69 14.36
C GLN A 737 12.07 18.61 15.22
N ALA A 738 11.85 17.43 14.64
CA ALA A 738 11.30 16.29 15.36
C ALA A 738 12.20 15.88 16.52
N VAL A 739 13.52 15.72 16.27
CA VAL A 739 14.48 15.34 17.32
C VAL A 739 14.64 16.42 18.37
N ALA A 740 14.86 17.68 17.99
CA ALA A 740 15.17 18.76 18.92
C ALA A 740 14.03 19.07 19.91
N THR A 741 12.79 18.77 19.51
CA THR A 741 11.62 18.91 20.40
C THR A 741 11.73 17.98 21.61
N VAL A 742 12.19 16.74 21.40
CA VAL A 742 12.19 15.67 22.42
C VAL A 742 13.57 15.46 23.04
N ASN A 743 14.63 15.42 22.22
CA ASN A 743 16.00 15.18 22.67
C ASN A 743 16.57 16.40 23.39
N LYS A 744 16.90 16.23 24.67
CA LYS A 744 17.53 17.27 25.52
C LYS A 744 18.92 16.87 26.04
N LYS A 745 19.41 15.68 25.71
CA LYS A 745 20.59 15.09 26.36
C LYS A 745 21.56 14.42 25.40
N ILE A 746 21.06 13.68 24.42
CA ILE A 746 21.91 12.90 23.52
C ILE A 746 22.65 13.87 22.61
N PRO A 747 23.99 13.75 22.47
CA PRO A 747 24.77 14.49 21.49
C PRO A 747 24.19 14.32 20.08
N HIS A 748 23.81 15.43 19.48
CA HIS A 748 23.05 15.47 18.24
C HIS A 748 23.76 16.36 17.22
N VAL A 749 24.10 15.76 16.08
CA VAL A 749 24.70 16.44 14.94
C VAL A 749 23.70 16.50 13.79
N PHE A 750 23.31 17.68 13.34
CA PHE A 750 22.45 17.80 12.16
C PHE A 750 23.24 18.06 10.88
N GLY A 751 22.69 17.64 9.74
CA GLY A 751 23.21 17.91 8.41
C GLY A 751 22.09 18.24 7.43
N ALA A 752 22.42 18.98 6.38
CA ALA A 752 21.47 19.45 5.35
C ALA A 752 20.24 20.18 5.95
N VAL A 753 20.48 21.10 6.89
CA VAL A 753 19.45 21.94 7.50
C VAL A 753 19.57 23.35 6.97
N THR A 754 18.51 23.87 6.37
CA THR A 754 18.50 25.19 5.71
C THR A 754 18.75 26.34 6.68
N ASP A 755 17.97 26.39 7.76
CA ASP A 755 18.08 27.42 8.80
C ASP A 755 17.83 26.80 10.18
N PRO A 756 18.89 26.40 10.91
CA PRO A 756 18.75 25.81 12.23
C PRO A 756 18.29 26.83 13.30
N TYR A 757 18.43 28.14 13.05
CA TYR A 757 18.06 29.17 14.02
C TYR A 757 16.53 29.36 14.05
N ARG A 758 15.88 29.32 12.89
CA ARG A 758 14.40 29.34 12.78
C ARG A 758 13.73 28.13 13.41
N THR A 759 14.44 27.00 13.52
CA THR A 759 13.93 25.80 14.19
C THR A 759 14.18 25.79 15.70
N GLY A 760 14.75 26.89 16.25
CA GLY A 760 14.96 27.06 17.68
C GLY A 760 16.21 26.39 18.23
N ILE A 761 17.16 25.97 17.38
CA ILE A 761 18.40 25.32 17.81
C ILE A 761 19.40 26.31 18.40
N GLY A 762 19.34 27.59 18.04
CA GLY A 762 20.25 28.60 18.56
C GLY A 762 19.94 30.01 18.07
N ARG A 763 20.74 30.97 18.52
CA ARG A 763 20.73 32.37 18.07
C ARG A 763 21.91 32.70 17.16
N SER A 764 23.02 31.98 17.27
CA SER A 764 24.21 32.12 16.43
C SER A 764 24.98 30.79 16.34
N ALA A 765 26.05 30.78 15.54
CA ALA A 765 26.90 29.62 15.36
C ALA A 765 27.48 29.09 16.67
N GLU A 766 27.76 29.95 17.65
CA GLU A 766 28.30 29.61 18.97
C GLU A 766 27.22 29.56 20.08
N ASP A 767 26.14 30.33 19.91
CA ASP A 767 25.02 30.37 20.85
C ASP A 767 23.87 29.44 20.43
N HIS A 768 24.12 28.14 20.55
CA HIS A 768 23.14 27.08 20.27
C HIS A 768 22.90 26.15 21.48
N LEU A 769 21.89 25.28 21.37
CA LEU A 769 21.54 24.29 22.40
C LEU A 769 22.75 23.43 22.79
N PRO A 770 22.90 23.08 24.08
CA PRO A 770 24.11 22.46 24.60
C PRO A 770 24.42 21.08 24.02
N ASN A 771 23.39 20.30 23.66
CA ASN A 771 23.56 18.94 23.14
C ASN A 771 23.46 18.86 21.60
N VAL A 772 23.33 20.00 20.89
CA VAL A 772 23.08 20.03 19.44
C VAL A 772 24.14 20.87 18.74
N THR A 773 24.74 20.35 17.68
CA THR A 773 25.62 21.09 16.73
C THR A 773 25.33 20.56 15.32
N GLY A 774 25.97 21.10 14.28
CA GLY A 774 25.78 20.56 12.94
C GLY A 774 26.18 21.49 11.81
N LEU A 775 25.72 21.11 10.61
CA LEU A 775 25.90 21.86 9.38
C LEU A 775 24.61 22.55 8.95
N ALA A 776 24.67 23.86 8.83
CA ALA A 776 23.67 24.65 8.13
C ALA A 776 23.99 24.65 6.63
N THR A 777 23.02 24.31 5.81
CA THR A 777 23.11 24.25 4.34
C THR A 777 22.02 25.13 3.76
N LEU A 778 22.19 26.44 3.91
CA LEU A 778 21.27 27.42 3.35
C LEU A 778 21.47 27.49 1.84
N GLU A 779 20.45 27.11 1.08
CA GLU A 779 20.55 27.02 -0.38
C GLU A 779 20.95 28.37 -1.00
N PRO A 780 21.73 28.36 -2.11
CA PRO A 780 22.24 29.58 -2.76
C PRO A 780 21.16 30.26 -3.63
N VAL A 781 20.09 30.70 -2.96
CA VAL A 781 18.92 31.35 -3.57
C VAL A 781 19.31 32.58 -4.37
N GLU A 782 20.15 33.45 -3.81
CA GLU A 782 20.63 34.67 -4.46
C GLU A 782 21.40 34.38 -5.75
N ALA A 783 22.30 33.39 -5.72
CA ALA A 783 23.06 32.98 -6.89
C ALA A 783 22.13 32.46 -8.00
N THR A 784 21.08 31.73 -7.62
CA THR A 784 20.10 31.18 -8.56
C THR A 784 19.26 32.28 -9.21
N VAL A 785 18.77 33.25 -8.42
CA VAL A 785 18.00 34.39 -8.94
C VAL A 785 18.87 35.31 -9.81
N LYS A 786 20.16 35.49 -9.47
CA LYS A 786 21.12 36.21 -10.33
C LYS A 786 21.32 35.48 -11.66
N ALA A 787 21.46 34.15 -11.64
CA ALA A 787 21.54 33.33 -12.85
C ALA A 787 20.26 33.42 -13.70
N MET A 788 19.08 33.53 -13.07
CA MET A 788 17.83 33.80 -13.80
C MET A 788 17.91 35.11 -14.57
N ARG A 789 18.43 36.19 -13.97
CA ARG A 789 18.56 37.49 -14.66
C ARG A 789 19.55 37.43 -15.82
N GLU A 790 20.66 36.71 -15.65
CA GLU A 790 21.67 36.51 -16.71
C GLU A 790 21.11 35.73 -17.91
N LEU A 791 20.33 34.66 -17.67
CA LEU A 791 19.75 33.82 -18.72
C LEU A 791 18.46 34.38 -19.32
N PHE A 792 17.66 35.11 -18.52
CA PHE A 792 16.35 35.61 -18.89
C PHE A 792 16.27 37.13 -18.67
N PRO A 793 17.00 37.94 -19.44
CA PRO A 793 17.09 39.38 -19.21
C PRO A 793 15.74 40.10 -19.37
N ARG A 794 14.79 39.52 -20.13
CA ARG A 794 13.46 40.08 -20.37
C ARG A 794 12.37 39.55 -19.43
N ALA A 795 12.65 38.52 -18.63
CA ALA A 795 11.66 37.96 -17.71
C ALA A 795 11.36 38.96 -16.58
N LYS A 796 10.09 39.02 -16.17
CA LYS A 796 9.57 39.92 -15.15
C LYS A 796 9.06 39.16 -13.93
N ARG A 797 8.49 37.97 -14.11
CA ARG A 797 7.77 37.24 -13.06
C ARG A 797 8.37 35.86 -12.78
N ILE A 798 8.72 35.62 -11.52
CA ILE A 798 9.11 34.31 -11.01
C ILE A 798 7.92 33.72 -10.26
N GLY A 799 7.44 32.56 -10.68
CA GLY A 799 6.45 31.78 -9.93
C GLY A 799 7.13 30.88 -8.92
N MET A 800 6.63 30.85 -7.69
CA MET A 800 7.11 29.95 -6.64
C MET A 800 5.94 29.34 -5.88
N VAL A 801 5.90 28.01 -5.83
CA VAL A 801 5.02 27.28 -4.90
C VAL A 801 5.82 26.91 -3.68
N TRP A 802 5.25 27.07 -2.49
CA TRP A 802 5.93 26.77 -1.24
C TRP A 802 4.95 26.41 -0.11
N ASN A 803 5.42 25.66 0.89
CA ASN A 803 4.67 25.22 2.06
C ASN A 803 5.07 26.05 3.29
N PRO A 804 4.18 26.91 3.82
CA PRO A 804 4.48 27.71 5.00
C PRO A 804 4.62 26.89 6.29
N GLY A 805 4.21 25.61 6.28
CA GLY A 805 4.43 24.67 7.37
C GLY A 805 5.87 24.16 7.47
N GLU A 806 6.73 24.44 6.47
CA GLU A 806 8.12 24.00 6.45
C GLU A 806 9.09 25.18 6.67
N ALA A 807 9.85 25.14 7.78
CA ALA A 807 10.78 26.23 8.12
C ALA A 807 11.89 26.42 7.07
N CYS A 808 12.33 25.35 6.41
CA CYS A 808 13.29 25.41 5.31
C CYS A 808 12.71 26.12 4.09
N SER A 809 11.45 25.84 3.74
CA SER A 809 10.75 26.47 2.64
C SER A 809 10.54 27.96 2.90
N GLU A 810 10.14 28.33 4.12
CA GLU A 810 9.98 29.72 4.51
C GLU A 810 11.31 30.50 4.46
N ALA A 811 12.42 29.88 4.90
CA ALA A 811 13.76 30.49 4.85
C ALA A 811 14.18 30.81 3.41
N CYS A 812 14.05 29.83 2.52
CA CYS A 812 14.37 30.03 1.11
C CYS A 812 13.43 31.03 0.43
N THR A 813 12.13 31.00 0.75
CA THR A 813 11.15 31.92 0.17
C THR A 813 11.42 33.38 0.55
N TYR A 814 11.80 33.65 1.79
CA TYR A 814 12.13 35.01 2.21
C TYR A 814 13.38 35.54 1.50
N LYS A 815 14.42 34.71 1.38
CA LYS A 815 15.59 35.05 0.55
C LYS A 815 15.24 35.22 -0.91
N ALA A 816 14.33 34.40 -1.45
CA ALA A 816 13.90 34.51 -2.84
C ALA A 816 13.17 35.83 -3.08
N ARG A 817 12.36 36.30 -2.12
CA ARG A 817 11.67 37.59 -2.19
C ARG A 817 12.66 38.76 -2.24
N GLU A 818 13.66 38.75 -1.37
CA GLU A 818 14.72 39.77 -1.33
C GLU A 818 15.56 39.76 -2.62
N ALA A 819 16.02 38.58 -3.03
CA ALA A 819 16.83 38.42 -4.25
C ALA A 819 16.04 38.80 -5.51
N ALA A 820 14.76 38.43 -5.61
CA ALA A 820 13.89 38.81 -6.71
C ALA A 820 13.75 40.33 -6.79
N GLN A 821 13.52 41.01 -5.65
CA GLN A 821 13.43 42.47 -5.61
C GLN A 821 14.74 43.14 -6.06
N GLN A 822 15.90 42.66 -5.59
CA GLN A 822 17.21 43.18 -5.97
C GLN A 822 17.50 43.00 -7.47
N GLN A 823 17.06 41.89 -8.06
CA GLN A 823 17.24 41.58 -9.48
C GLN A 823 16.08 42.08 -10.37
N GLY A 824 15.13 42.85 -9.81
CA GLY A 824 14.03 43.46 -10.55
C GLY A 824 12.96 42.48 -11.06
N PHE A 825 12.77 41.36 -10.38
CA PHE A 825 11.68 40.41 -10.61
C PHE A 825 10.50 40.65 -9.65
N GLU A 826 9.29 40.37 -10.13
CA GLU A 826 8.09 40.18 -9.32
C GLU A 826 8.00 38.69 -8.92
N LEU A 827 8.07 38.39 -7.62
CA LEU A 827 7.87 37.03 -7.12
C LEU A 827 6.36 36.77 -6.93
N VAL A 828 5.80 35.86 -7.72
CA VAL A 828 4.39 35.44 -7.66
C VAL A 828 4.30 34.14 -6.86
N GLU A 829 3.93 34.28 -5.59
CA GLU A 829 3.89 33.17 -4.63
C GLU A 829 2.52 32.44 -4.65
N SER A 830 2.55 31.13 -4.40
CA SER A 830 1.36 30.32 -4.08
C SER A 830 1.69 29.33 -2.96
N THR A 831 0.87 29.31 -1.92
CA THR A 831 1.08 28.42 -0.78
C THR A 831 0.34 27.10 -0.95
N VAL A 832 0.92 26.01 -0.45
CA VAL A 832 0.30 24.68 -0.38
C VAL A 832 0.50 24.08 1.02
N THR A 833 -0.34 23.12 1.40
CA THR A 833 -0.17 22.38 2.67
C THR A 833 0.15 20.90 2.47
N GLY A 834 0.05 20.41 1.24
CA GLY A 834 0.38 19.02 0.88
C GLY A 834 0.64 18.85 -0.62
N THR A 835 1.21 17.69 -0.97
CA THR A 835 1.69 17.37 -2.34
C THR A 835 0.58 17.35 -3.38
N GLY A 836 -0.64 16.97 -3.01
CA GLY A 836 -1.80 16.91 -3.91
C GLY A 836 -2.26 18.27 -4.47
N GLU A 837 -1.91 19.37 -3.81
CA GLU A 837 -2.30 20.74 -4.20
C GLU A 837 -1.28 21.39 -5.15
N VAL A 838 -0.06 20.86 -5.20
CA VAL A 838 1.09 21.49 -5.87
C VAL A 838 0.82 21.74 -7.35
N LEU A 839 0.27 20.76 -8.08
CA LEU A 839 0.04 20.91 -9.52
C LEU A 839 -0.98 21.98 -9.85
N ASP A 840 -2.03 22.11 -9.04
CA ASP A 840 -3.05 23.13 -9.26
C ASP A 840 -2.55 24.52 -8.87
N ALA A 841 -1.71 24.62 -7.84
CA ALA A 841 -0.98 25.84 -7.51
C ALA A 841 -0.05 26.28 -8.66
N VAL A 842 0.72 25.34 -9.24
CA VAL A 842 1.56 25.61 -10.42
C VAL A 842 0.72 26.10 -11.60
N LYS A 843 -0.38 25.40 -11.95
CA LYS A 843 -1.27 25.84 -13.05
C LYS A 843 -1.88 27.22 -12.80
N ALA A 844 -2.21 27.55 -11.55
CA ALA A 844 -2.70 28.87 -11.19
C ALA A 844 -1.63 29.95 -11.41
N LEU A 845 -0.37 29.68 -11.06
CA LEU A 845 0.75 30.59 -11.34
C LEU A 845 0.98 30.76 -12.85
N ILE A 846 0.92 29.68 -13.63
CA ILE A 846 1.00 29.74 -15.10
C ILE A 846 -0.11 30.63 -15.66
N SER A 847 -1.33 30.50 -15.14
CA SER A 847 -2.48 31.34 -15.54
C SER A 847 -2.32 32.81 -15.16
N LYS A 848 -1.53 33.12 -14.12
CA LYS A 848 -1.13 34.48 -13.74
C LYS A 848 0.00 35.06 -14.61
N GLY A 849 0.52 34.27 -15.56
CA GLY A 849 1.53 34.70 -16.53
C GLY A 849 2.92 34.85 -15.92
N ILE A 850 3.38 33.84 -15.19
CA ILE A 850 4.79 33.75 -14.77
C ILE A 850 5.69 33.48 -15.97
N ASP A 851 6.92 34.02 -15.96
CA ASP A 851 7.90 33.79 -17.02
C ASP A 851 8.84 32.62 -16.69
N ILE A 852 9.11 32.43 -15.40
CA ILE A 852 10.05 31.45 -14.85
C ILE A 852 9.39 30.79 -13.64
N PHE A 853 9.63 29.50 -13.42
CA PHE A 853 9.23 28.82 -12.19
C PHE A 853 10.44 28.42 -11.36
N TYR A 854 10.34 28.58 -10.04
CA TYR A 854 11.44 28.37 -9.10
C TYR A 854 10.99 27.63 -7.84
N THR A 855 11.81 26.67 -7.38
CA THR A 855 11.61 25.95 -6.11
C THR A 855 12.92 25.78 -5.35
N SER A 856 12.87 25.98 -4.04
CA SER A 856 14.03 25.94 -3.14
C SER A 856 13.60 25.55 -1.73
N GLY A 857 14.33 24.64 -1.10
CA GLY A 857 14.17 24.25 0.31
C GLY A 857 12.82 23.66 0.71
N ASP A 858 12.00 23.20 -0.24
CA ASP A 858 10.60 22.79 0.00
C ASP A 858 10.36 21.31 -0.30
N ASN A 859 10.20 20.50 0.74
CA ASN A 859 10.05 19.06 0.60
C ASN A 859 8.70 18.68 -0.04
N THR A 860 7.64 19.42 0.28
CA THR A 860 6.29 19.21 -0.26
C THR A 860 6.24 19.38 -1.79
N VAL A 861 6.91 20.39 -2.33
CA VAL A 861 6.94 20.67 -3.77
C VAL A 861 7.90 19.72 -4.49
N ILE A 862 9.02 19.38 -3.86
CA ILE A 862 9.99 18.41 -4.38
C ILE A 862 9.34 17.04 -4.56
N ALA A 863 8.47 16.61 -3.64
CA ALA A 863 7.73 15.35 -3.78
C ALA A 863 6.82 15.28 -5.03
N ALA A 864 6.49 16.41 -5.67
CA ALA A 864 5.70 16.49 -6.90
C ALA A 864 6.53 16.90 -8.13
N LEU A 865 7.86 16.90 -8.03
CA LEU A 865 8.76 17.54 -8.99
C LEU A 865 8.59 17.08 -10.44
N GLU A 866 8.51 15.77 -10.71
CA GLU A 866 8.41 15.26 -12.08
C GLU A 866 7.15 15.78 -12.78
N SER A 867 6.01 15.78 -12.07
CA SER A 867 4.74 16.29 -12.59
C SER A 867 4.80 17.82 -12.78
N VAL A 868 5.45 18.54 -11.87
CA VAL A 868 5.66 20.00 -11.97
C VAL A 868 6.53 20.32 -13.20
N ALA A 869 7.66 19.63 -13.36
CA ALA A 869 8.57 19.80 -14.47
C ALA A 869 7.88 19.51 -15.81
N GLU A 870 7.05 18.46 -15.89
CA GLU A 870 6.29 18.13 -17.10
C GLU A 870 5.28 19.23 -17.48
N VAL A 871 4.51 19.74 -16.51
CA VAL A 871 3.53 20.82 -16.74
C VAL A 871 4.21 22.11 -17.22
N LEU A 872 5.35 22.47 -16.60
CA LEU A 872 6.14 23.64 -16.97
C LEU A 872 6.78 23.49 -18.34
N LYS A 873 7.32 22.32 -18.65
CA LYS A 873 7.87 21.98 -19.97
C LYS A 873 6.81 22.09 -21.07
N ASN A 874 5.60 21.58 -20.83
CA ASN A 874 4.48 21.69 -21.77
C ASN A 874 4.02 23.13 -21.97
N SER A 875 4.13 23.96 -20.93
CA SER A 875 3.79 25.38 -20.96
C SER A 875 4.95 26.28 -21.45
N ARG A 876 6.11 25.69 -21.78
CA ARG A 876 7.36 26.38 -22.16
C ARG A 876 7.84 27.40 -21.11
N ILE A 877 7.65 27.09 -19.84
CA ILE A 877 8.14 27.89 -18.72
C ILE A 877 9.40 27.20 -18.16
N PRO A 878 10.57 27.87 -18.17
CA PRO A 878 11.80 27.32 -17.60
C PRO A 878 11.66 27.06 -16.10
N TYR A 879 12.04 25.85 -15.68
CA TYR A 879 12.03 25.45 -14.27
C TYR A 879 13.45 25.50 -13.67
N LEU A 880 13.64 26.28 -12.62
CA LEU A 880 14.90 26.35 -11.87
C LEU A 880 14.74 25.86 -10.44
N THR A 881 15.82 25.34 -9.87
CA THR A 881 15.83 24.81 -8.50
C THR A 881 17.21 24.85 -7.86
N ASN A 882 17.30 24.66 -6.55
CA ASN A 882 18.57 24.61 -5.81
C ASN A 882 19.06 23.20 -5.50
N ILE A 883 18.56 22.20 -6.22
CA ILE A 883 18.96 20.81 -6.04
C ILE A 883 19.47 20.25 -7.37
N PRO A 884 20.78 20.04 -7.51
CA PRO A 884 21.43 19.66 -8.77
C PRO A 884 20.85 18.39 -9.40
N ALA A 885 20.45 17.42 -8.57
CA ALA A 885 19.85 16.16 -9.00
C ALA A 885 18.55 16.34 -9.80
N HIS A 886 17.80 17.42 -9.57
CA HIS A 886 16.51 17.68 -10.24
C HIS A 886 16.66 18.01 -11.73
N VAL A 887 17.84 18.39 -12.19
CA VAL A 887 18.09 18.69 -13.61
C VAL A 887 17.91 17.43 -14.47
N GLU A 888 18.19 16.26 -13.90
CA GLU A 888 17.91 14.95 -14.52
C GLU A 888 16.41 14.64 -14.55
N GLN A 889 15.65 15.17 -13.59
CA GLN A 889 14.21 14.96 -13.43
C GLN A 889 13.35 16.03 -14.13
N GLY A 890 13.97 16.87 -14.97
CA GLY A 890 13.25 17.80 -15.84
C GLY A 890 13.38 19.28 -15.47
N ALA A 891 14.17 19.65 -14.46
CA ALA A 891 14.56 21.04 -14.25
C ALA A 891 15.53 21.51 -15.34
N PHE A 892 15.47 22.80 -15.69
CA PHE A 892 16.31 23.43 -16.69
C PHE A 892 17.71 23.79 -16.15
N LEU A 893 17.76 24.44 -14.99
CA LEU A 893 18.99 24.85 -14.33
C LEU A 893 18.87 24.61 -12.83
N SER A 894 19.96 24.15 -12.23
CA SER A 894 20.10 24.17 -10.79
C SER A 894 21.45 24.72 -10.34
N ILE A 895 21.42 25.54 -9.29
CA ILE A 895 22.59 26.01 -8.53
C ILE A 895 22.31 25.66 -7.08
N GLY A 896 23.03 24.70 -6.52
CA GLY A 896 22.66 24.08 -5.25
C GLY A 896 23.85 23.53 -4.50
N ALA A 897 23.62 22.99 -3.30
CA ALA A 897 24.66 22.27 -2.59
C ALA A 897 24.91 20.89 -3.21
N ASP A 898 26.17 20.45 -3.25
CA ASP A 898 26.51 19.04 -3.37
C ASP A 898 26.19 18.35 -2.05
N TYR A 899 25.05 17.67 -2.03
CA TYR A 899 24.53 17.01 -0.84
C TYR A 899 25.34 15.76 -0.43
N TYR A 900 26.10 15.16 -1.34
CA TYR A 900 27.02 14.09 -0.99
C TYR A 900 28.19 14.64 -0.15
N GLU A 901 28.78 15.76 -0.57
CA GLU A 901 29.82 16.44 0.21
C GLU A 901 29.29 17.04 1.52
N VAL A 902 28.03 17.53 1.55
CA VAL A 902 27.36 17.91 2.81
C VAL A 902 27.26 16.71 3.75
N GLY A 903 26.92 15.52 3.23
CA GLY A 903 26.91 14.28 4.00
C GLY A 903 28.27 13.93 4.58
N ARG A 904 29.33 13.99 3.75
CA ARG A 904 30.71 13.76 4.19
C ARG A 904 31.15 14.74 5.28
N GLU A 905 30.89 16.03 5.08
CA GLU A 905 31.22 17.04 6.08
C GLU A 905 30.40 16.85 7.36
N THR A 906 29.14 16.41 7.26
CA THR A 906 28.30 16.10 8.44
C THR A 906 28.96 14.99 9.26
N ALA A 907 29.45 13.92 8.60
CA ALA A 907 30.20 12.86 9.25
C ALA A 907 31.52 13.36 9.87
N ARG A 908 32.26 14.27 9.22
CA ARG A 908 33.46 14.92 9.83
C ARG A 908 33.11 15.72 11.07
N HIS A 909 31.98 16.41 11.07
CA HIS A 909 31.47 17.11 12.24
C HIS A 909 31.05 16.14 13.35
N THR A 910 30.40 15.02 12.99
CA THR A 910 30.05 13.96 13.94
C THR A 910 31.27 13.28 14.55
N ARG A 911 32.36 13.11 13.79
CA ARG A 911 33.63 12.55 14.29
C ARG A 911 34.13 13.34 15.50
N LEU A 912 34.06 14.67 15.49
CA LEU A 912 34.46 15.50 16.64
C LEU A 912 33.70 15.12 17.92
N VAL A 913 32.40 14.84 17.79
CA VAL A 913 31.53 14.43 18.91
C VAL A 913 31.83 13.00 19.36
N ILE A 914 32.04 12.07 18.42
CA ILE A 914 32.42 10.67 18.73
C ILE A 914 33.77 10.61 19.46
N GLU A 915 34.71 11.47 19.06
CA GLU A 915 36.04 11.61 19.68
C GLU A 915 35.99 12.24 21.10
N GLY A 916 34.80 12.70 21.54
CA GLY A 916 34.55 13.15 22.90
C GLY A 916 34.51 14.66 23.09
N ARG A 917 34.47 15.46 22.00
CA ARG A 917 34.21 16.90 22.13
C ARG A 917 32.74 17.15 22.47
N ASP A 918 32.51 18.06 23.40
CA ASP A 918 31.17 18.50 23.78
C ASP A 918 30.50 19.23 22.60
N PRO A 919 29.28 18.83 22.16
CA PRO A 919 28.55 19.54 21.13
C PRO A 919 28.46 21.05 21.36
N LYS A 920 28.30 21.54 22.61
CA LYS A 920 28.24 22.98 22.90
C LYS A 920 29.52 23.74 22.52
N GLY A 921 30.66 23.05 22.51
CA GLY A 921 31.95 23.63 22.13
C GLY A 921 32.22 23.59 20.63
N ILE A 922 31.31 23.05 19.82
CA ILE A 922 31.45 22.90 18.37
C ILE A 922 30.46 23.87 17.70
N PRO A 923 30.92 24.98 17.10
CA PRO A 923 30.02 25.91 16.43
C PRO A 923 29.26 25.24 15.28
N ILE A 924 28.01 25.67 15.07
CA ILE A 924 27.26 25.35 13.85
C ILE A 924 28.01 25.95 12.66
N LYS A 925 28.34 25.10 11.69
CA LYS A 925 29.10 25.51 10.50
C LYS A 925 28.16 25.68 9.32
N GLU A 926 28.25 26.81 8.63
CA GLU A 926 27.61 26.97 7.33
C GLU A 926 28.48 26.28 6.28
N PHE A 927 27.88 25.35 5.54
CA PHE A 927 28.58 24.58 4.53
C PHE A 927 27.65 24.30 3.34
N VAL A 928 27.97 24.96 2.23
CA VAL A 928 27.23 24.90 0.96
C VAL A 928 28.26 24.73 -0.16
N PRO A 929 28.69 23.49 -0.45
CA PRO A 929 29.56 23.23 -1.60
C PRO A 929 28.73 23.46 -2.88
N GLU A 930 28.75 24.68 -3.41
CA GLU A 930 27.93 25.05 -4.56
C GLU A 930 28.34 24.27 -5.81
N THR A 931 27.38 23.61 -6.43
CA THR A 931 27.50 22.98 -7.75
C THR A 931 26.36 23.44 -8.66
N MET A 932 26.67 23.52 -9.95
CA MET A 932 25.72 23.95 -10.97
C MET A 932 25.50 22.84 -12.00
N ALA A 933 24.22 22.52 -12.23
CA ALA A 933 23.78 21.57 -13.22
C ALA A 933 22.83 22.25 -14.23
N ILE A 934 23.02 22.00 -15.53
CA ILE A 934 22.19 22.60 -16.60
C ILE A 934 21.76 21.59 -17.66
N ASN A 935 20.53 21.74 -18.16
CA ASN A 935 19.96 20.90 -19.21
C ASN A 935 19.90 21.63 -20.56
N LEU A 936 20.85 21.30 -21.45
CA LEU A 936 20.97 21.94 -22.76
C LEU A 936 19.86 21.54 -23.74
N LYS A 937 19.28 20.33 -23.61
CA LYS A 937 18.10 19.93 -24.41
C LYS A 937 16.91 20.84 -24.15
N LEU A 938 16.72 21.22 -22.89
CA LEU A 938 15.68 22.18 -22.51
C LEU A 938 16.05 23.61 -22.96
N ALA A 939 17.33 23.98 -22.94
CA ALA A 939 17.79 25.26 -23.50
C ALA A 939 17.38 25.41 -24.97
N GLU A 940 17.66 24.39 -25.80
CA GLU A 940 17.26 24.36 -27.21
C GLU A 940 15.73 24.42 -27.37
N GLN A 941 15.00 23.63 -26.58
CA GLN A 941 13.55 23.57 -26.62
C GLN A 941 12.89 24.92 -26.27
N TYR A 942 13.49 25.67 -25.36
CA TYR A 942 13.01 27.00 -24.94
C TYR A 942 13.60 28.15 -25.78
N GLY A 943 14.51 27.86 -26.73
CA GLY A 943 15.17 28.87 -27.56
C GLY A 943 16.13 29.77 -26.77
N ILE A 944 16.72 29.24 -25.68
CA ILE A 944 17.62 29.96 -24.79
C ILE A 944 19.06 29.79 -25.28
N GLN A 945 19.75 30.90 -25.56
CA GLN A 945 21.17 30.88 -25.87
C GLN A 945 21.98 30.94 -24.56
N VAL A 946 22.68 29.84 -24.26
CA VAL A 946 23.61 29.79 -23.12
C VAL A 946 25.03 30.00 -23.66
N ASN A 947 25.72 31.03 -23.19
CA ASN A 947 27.08 31.33 -23.65
C ASN A 947 28.11 30.38 -22.99
N GLU A 948 29.29 30.25 -23.61
CA GLU A 948 30.34 29.35 -23.10
C GLU A 948 30.84 29.73 -21.70
N GLY A 949 30.89 31.03 -21.38
CA GLY A 949 31.30 31.52 -20.05
C GLY A 949 30.31 31.17 -18.94
N PHE A 950 29.02 31.02 -19.25
CA PHE A 950 28.02 30.52 -18.31
C PHE A 950 28.15 29.00 -18.17
N LEU A 951 28.34 28.29 -19.28
CA LEU A 951 28.49 26.83 -19.28
C LEU A 951 29.76 26.37 -18.55
N SER A 952 30.85 27.14 -18.58
CA SER A 952 32.07 26.78 -17.85
C SER A 952 31.91 26.79 -16.32
N ARG A 953 30.81 27.36 -15.79
CA ARG A 953 30.47 27.28 -14.36
C ARG A 953 29.72 25.99 -14.01
N ALA A 954 29.23 25.24 -15.00
CA ALA A 954 28.41 24.05 -14.78
C ALA A 954 29.34 22.84 -14.61
N GLU A 955 29.30 22.24 -13.42
CA GLU A 955 29.98 20.96 -13.18
C GLU A 955 29.28 19.83 -13.93
N ARG A 956 27.95 19.92 -14.06
CA ARG A 956 27.14 18.93 -14.77
C ARG A 956 26.33 19.54 -15.91
N VAL A 957 26.49 18.96 -17.10
CA VAL A 957 25.79 19.40 -18.31
C VAL A 957 25.06 18.22 -18.93
N ILE A 958 23.72 18.28 -18.95
CA ILE A 958 22.87 17.30 -19.64
C ILE A 958 22.74 17.73 -21.09
N ARG A 959 23.26 16.90 -22.00
CA ARG A 959 23.19 17.09 -23.46
C ARG A 959 22.19 16.17 -24.12
#